data_AF-E5AAV6-F1
#
_entry.id   AF-E5AAV6-F1
#
_cell.length_a   1.000
_cell.length_b   1.000
_cell.length_c   1.000
_cell.angle_alpha   90.00
_cell.angle_beta   90.00
_cell.angle_gamma   90.00
#
_symmetry.space_group_name_H-M   'P 1'
#
loop_
_entity.id
_entity.type
_entity.pdbx_description
1 polymer ?
#
loop_
_entity_poly.entity_id
_entity_poly.type
_entity_poly.pdbx_seq_one_letter_code
_entity_poly.pdbx_strand_id
1 'polypeptide(L)'
;MTQPLHESDILFPYQSNTPSFSTTLSTLRRSTLSLHNRLSSITSDSFFVTSVASAYNLPLIANERCGSWYIPTTQKAGSVYFKSTDGHMGQWKFSLRRLNLQLLDVVAEKGGAIVVDSTRRGKSMPDALSKTVPIWCAVVNRAVFGEAVEEGRLYVPPSVVGESERVQMEGRIAGFLKQFREVCKPHIPTLRAKLTKPLRPIWITQASSLPPAPPSFLDFYPIVLCTASRRVQGAEISENGYVQGAADDHEAWAHGLTPPLFWANKDLLLNTSEEDAPSVIEKLVADEQGPIATATLIRPTKNLYISACEGINPSDFDAIIECTPTPLLTQASKEKAQTQTPRHHLHLACQTGKLGSRTLRTQLPKLPAFLASLASLLQPKILVCCPTGKDLSVGVALAILCLAADDQGVMDGRLQAQGITKDLIKQKLSWITTSNPALNPSRATLQAVNAVLFARQTLNPTPLVHSPEPATHDPTCPPRQLSIPERIFTVLHTPSQPWTFTRTLSSVLPTHPSGRVTGTATFTPCAPGAQGAPALLYAEQGEFTLANGMKFGVQRRYVYLLEEGNGRGDEKSETEPEKEEKGNPQEQTTPTAPTSPFPPPNAPSQKFITIHFYNDDAANTNTNTNTNSAINKSHTPPHNPAPVQNPQIGDVFVEMDTLRLSGRPASSSSTSSASPPDHWLARNKAQHLCAEDLYTASWKFSAGMVGCGHGHDGGGDGDGGSNAGTGSGVWDEGHVWWEVRYDAKGPKKDYSSVTRYVRM
;
A
#
# COMPACT_ATOMS: atom_id res chain seq x y z
N MET A 1 -47.03 17.72 -6.72
CA MET A 1 -47.71 18.06 -5.45
C MET A 1 -46.84 19.06 -4.73
N THR A 2 -47.37 20.26 -4.50
CA THR A 2 -46.69 21.36 -3.80
C THR A 2 -46.60 21.05 -2.29
N GLN A 3 -45.43 21.26 -1.69
CA GLN A 3 -45.26 21.14 -0.23
C GLN A 3 -46.13 22.19 0.49
N PRO A 4 -46.71 21.85 1.65
CA PRO A 4 -47.44 22.81 2.46
C PRO A 4 -46.46 23.81 3.11
N LEU A 5 -46.76 25.11 2.99
CA LEU A 5 -46.02 26.18 3.64
C LEU A 5 -46.13 26.06 5.17
N HIS A 6 -44.99 26.11 5.86
CA HIS A 6 -44.93 26.06 7.31
C HIS A 6 -44.83 27.49 7.89
N GLU A 7 -45.26 27.66 9.13
CA GLU A 7 -45.28 28.97 9.83
C GLU A 7 -43.90 29.67 9.87
N SER A 8 -42.80 28.91 9.80
CA SER A 8 -41.43 29.42 9.67
C SER A 8 -41.13 30.08 8.32
N ASP A 9 -41.84 29.70 7.26
CA ASP A 9 -41.66 30.26 5.90
C ASP A 9 -42.31 31.65 5.78
N ILE A 10 -43.25 31.96 6.67
CA ILE A 10 -44.04 33.20 6.68
C ILE A 10 -43.42 34.25 7.62
N LEU A 11 -42.78 33.82 8.71
CA LEU A 11 -42.31 34.73 9.76
C LEU A 11 -40.87 35.25 9.54
N PHE A 12 -39.99 34.51 8.87
CA PHE A 12 -38.60 34.92 8.63
C PHE A 12 -38.06 34.48 7.25
N PRO A 13 -38.52 35.08 6.13
CA PRO A 13 -38.09 34.70 4.77
C PRO A 13 -36.58 34.90 4.50
N TYR A 14 -35.86 35.62 5.37
CA TYR A 14 -34.43 35.83 5.25
C TYR A 14 -33.57 34.73 5.91
N GLN A 15 -34.13 33.87 6.77
CA GLN A 15 -33.35 32.81 7.45
C GLN A 15 -33.40 31.46 6.71
N SER A 16 -34.44 31.21 5.92
CA SER A 16 -34.56 29.99 5.10
C SER A 16 -33.78 30.05 3.78
N ASN A 17 -33.42 31.25 3.31
CA ASN A 17 -32.65 31.48 2.07
C ASN A 17 -31.18 31.86 2.27
N THR A 18 -30.68 31.93 3.52
CA THR A 18 -29.23 32.09 3.74
C THR A 18 -28.55 30.72 3.60
N PRO A 19 -27.68 30.52 2.59
CA PRO A 19 -26.91 29.28 2.49
C PRO A 19 -26.13 29.09 3.80
N SER A 20 -26.27 27.91 4.42
CA SER A 20 -25.58 27.61 5.67
C SER A 20 -24.09 27.94 5.52
N PHE A 21 -23.42 28.38 6.59
CA PHE A 21 -21.99 28.71 6.53
C PHE A 21 -21.15 27.55 5.96
N SER A 22 -21.56 26.30 6.22
CA SER A 22 -20.98 25.09 5.64
C SER A 22 -21.21 24.99 4.11
N THR A 23 -22.41 25.30 3.63
CA THR A 23 -22.76 25.35 2.20
C THR A 23 -22.01 26.48 1.48
N THR A 24 -21.89 27.64 2.11
CA THR A 24 -21.13 28.77 1.58
C THR A 24 -19.64 28.44 1.53
N LEU A 25 -19.06 27.85 2.59
CA LEU A 25 -17.67 27.40 2.61
C LEU A 25 -17.38 26.27 1.62
N SER A 26 -18.31 25.33 1.42
CA SER A 26 -18.13 24.24 0.45
C SER A 26 -18.24 24.75 -0.99
N THR A 27 -19.13 25.71 -1.25
CA THR A 27 -19.23 26.40 -2.54
C THR A 27 -17.99 27.25 -2.81
N LEU A 28 -17.49 27.99 -1.81
CA LEU A 28 -16.23 28.72 -1.90
C LEU A 28 -15.05 27.78 -2.15
N ARG A 29 -14.93 26.67 -1.42
CA ARG A 29 -13.90 25.64 -1.67
C ARG A 29 -13.98 25.03 -3.06
N ARG A 30 -15.20 24.80 -3.57
CA ARG A 30 -15.43 24.28 -4.92
C ARG A 30 -15.01 25.30 -5.97
N SER A 31 -15.28 26.58 -5.75
CA SER A 31 -14.83 27.67 -6.65
C SER A 31 -13.30 27.82 -6.66
N THR A 32 -12.63 27.68 -5.51
CA THR A 32 -11.17 27.81 -5.42
C THR A 32 -10.42 26.63 -6.04
N LEU A 33 -11.07 25.47 -6.14
CA LEU A 33 -10.52 24.26 -6.74
C LEU A 33 -11.08 23.96 -8.14
N SER A 34 -11.60 24.99 -8.81
CA SER A 34 -12.18 24.86 -10.15
C SER A 34 -11.16 24.40 -11.18
N LEU A 35 -11.66 23.85 -12.29
CA LEU A 35 -10.84 23.44 -13.42
C LEU A 35 -10.00 24.61 -13.95
N HIS A 36 -10.61 25.79 -14.11
CA HIS A 36 -9.92 26.98 -14.58
C HIS A 36 -8.76 27.37 -13.65
N ASN A 37 -9.01 27.44 -12.34
CA ASN A 37 -7.98 27.73 -11.33
C ASN A 37 -6.81 26.74 -11.37
N ARG A 38 -7.09 25.45 -11.59
CA ARG A 38 -6.07 24.42 -11.73
C ARG A 38 -5.22 24.61 -13.00
N LEU A 39 -5.85 24.81 -14.16
CA LEU A 39 -5.15 25.03 -15.43
C LEU A 39 -4.31 26.32 -15.41
N SER A 40 -4.85 27.39 -14.81
CA SER A 40 -4.13 28.65 -14.60
C SER A 40 -2.95 28.49 -13.66
N SER A 41 -3.10 27.71 -12.58
CA SER A 41 -2.01 27.41 -11.65
C SER A 41 -0.91 26.56 -12.31
N ILE A 42 -1.29 25.54 -13.09
CA ILE A 42 -0.34 24.72 -13.87
C ILE A 42 0.44 25.60 -14.85
N THR A 43 -0.25 26.50 -15.54
CA THR A 43 0.37 27.45 -16.47
C THR A 43 1.37 28.36 -15.76
N SER A 44 0.98 28.94 -14.62
CA SER A 44 1.85 29.81 -13.82
C SER A 44 3.09 29.06 -13.34
N ASP A 45 2.92 27.86 -12.77
CA ASP A 45 4.01 27.03 -12.26
C ASP A 45 4.96 26.57 -13.37
N SER A 46 4.45 26.39 -14.59
CA SER A 46 5.27 26.02 -15.76
C SER A 46 6.28 27.11 -16.14
N PHE A 47 5.94 28.39 -15.98
CA PHE A 47 6.90 29.49 -16.20
C PHE A 47 8.09 29.41 -15.25
N PHE A 48 7.85 29.03 -13.99
CA PHE A 48 8.95 28.77 -13.05
C PHE A 48 9.80 27.58 -13.49
N VAL A 49 9.17 26.45 -13.84
CA VAL A 49 9.88 25.24 -14.30
C VAL A 49 10.78 25.52 -15.51
N THR A 50 10.29 26.27 -16.49
CA THR A 50 11.06 26.67 -17.69
C THR A 50 12.17 27.68 -17.35
N SER A 51 11.97 28.53 -16.34
CA SER A 51 13.03 29.40 -15.82
C SER A 51 14.15 28.60 -15.14
N VAL A 52 13.82 27.54 -14.39
CA VAL A 52 14.82 26.61 -13.82
C VAL A 52 15.59 25.90 -14.93
N ALA A 53 14.91 25.43 -15.99
CA ALA A 53 15.55 24.83 -17.15
C ALA A 53 16.56 25.77 -17.81
N SER A 54 16.18 27.04 -17.98
CA SER A 54 17.04 28.06 -18.55
C SER A 54 18.23 28.39 -17.64
N ALA A 55 18.00 28.53 -16.34
CA ALA A 55 19.04 28.90 -15.36
C ALA A 55 20.10 27.80 -15.18
N TYR A 56 19.72 26.53 -15.26
CA TYR A 56 20.65 25.41 -15.16
C TYR A 56 21.15 24.92 -16.52
N ASN A 57 20.49 25.29 -17.62
CA ASN A 57 20.71 24.77 -18.97
C ASN A 57 20.69 23.23 -19.03
N LEU A 58 19.68 22.63 -18.40
CA LEU A 58 19.52 21.17 -18.30
C LEU A 58 18.14 20.72 -18.81
N PRO A 59 18.03 19.49 -19.32
CA PRO A 59 16.78 18.95 -19.85
C PRO A 59 15.72 18.74 -18.76
N LEU A 60 14.46 19.02 -19.09
CA LEU A 60 13.30 18.78 -18.23
C LEU A 60 12.80 17.34 -18.35
N ILE A 61 12.74 16.66 -17.21
CA ILE A 61 12.28 15.28 -17.04
C ILE A 61 11.04 15.27 -16.16
N ALA A 62 9.94 14.77 -16.70
CA ALA A 62 8.69 14.68 -15.96
C ALA A 62 8.73 13.50 -14.98
N ASN A 63 8.45 13.72 -13.70
CA ASN A 63 7.96 12.63 -12.87
C ASN A 63 6.48 12.39 -13.22
N GLU A 64 6.16 11.26 -13.86
CA GLU A 64 4.85 10.95 -14.48
C GLU A 64 3.66 10.85 -13.50
N ARG A 65 3.86 11.19 -12.23
CA ARG A 65 2.77 11.44 -11.28
C ARG A 65 2.00 12.71 -11.62
N CYS A 66 2.72 13.81 -11.81
CA CYS A 66 2.12 15.09 -12.18
C CYS A 66 3.05 16.01 -12.98
N GLY A 67 4.36 15.73 -13.03
CA GLY A 67 5.38 16.59 -13.64
C GLY A 67 5.11 16.93 -15.11
N SER A 68 4.47 16.01 -15.86
CA SER A 68 4.11 16.21 -17.27
C SER A 68 3.14 17.37 -17.49
N TRP A 69 2.33 17.72 -16.48
CA TRP A 69 1.43 18.87 -16.57
C TRP A 69 2.19 20.21 -16.53
N TYR A 70 3.33 20.26 -15.84
CA TYR A 70 4.10 21.48 -15.63
C TYR A 70 5.18 21.72 -16.69
N ILE A 71 5.45 20.75 -17.55
CA ILE A 71 6.44 20.85 -18.63
C ILE A 71 5.72 20.98 -19.97
N PRO A 72 5.91 22.07 -20.74
CA PRO A 72 5.39 22.17 -22.09
C PRO A 72 5.89 21.01 -22.96
N THR A 73 5.01 20.45 -23.80
CA THR A 73 5.31 19.22 -24.58
C THR A 73 6.59 19.33 -25.40
N THR A 74 6.87 20.50 -25.98
CA THR A 74 8.07 20.77 -26.78
C THR A 74 9.38 20.81 -25.99
N GLN A 75 9.32 20.93 -24.66
CA GLN A 75 10.50 21.01 -23.79
C GLN A 75 10.72 19.74 -22.96
N LYS A 76 9.79 18.78 -23.00
CA LYS A 76 9.90 17.53 -22.25
C LYS A 76 10.93 16.61 -22.92
N ALA A 77 12.09 16.46 -22.29
CA ALA A 77 13.17 15.62 -22.78
C ALA A 77 13.02 14.14 -22.40
N GLY A 78 12.18 13.83 -21.40
CA GLY A 78 11.98 12.46 -20.95
C GLY A 78 11.12 12.36 -19.72
N SER A 79 11.07 11.14 -19.17
CA SER A 79 10.18 10.78 -18.07
C SER A 79 10.80 9.82 -17.08
N VAL A 80 10.35 9.92 -15.83
CA VAL A 80 10.64 9.00 -14.73
C VAL A 80 9.36 8.76 -13.93
N TYR A 81 9.39 7.75 -13.05
CA TYR A 81 8.29 7.43 -12.16
C TYR A 81 8.81 7.16 -10.75
N PHE A 82 9.04 8.23 -9.99
CA PHE A 82 9.36 8.18 -8.56
C PHE A 82 8.09 8.37 -7.74
N LYS A 83 7.83 7.48 -6.78
CA LYS A 83 6.61 7.55 -5.95
C LYS A 83 6.94 8.11 -4.58
N SER A 84 6.14 9.07 -4.13
CA SER A 84 6.24 9.68 -2.80
C SER A 84 6.14 8.67 -1.66
N THR A 85 5.30 7.63 -1.80
CA THR A 85 5.14 6.60 -0.76
C THR A 85 6.42 5.80 -0.48
N ASP A 86 7.36 5.77 -1.43
CA ASP A 86 8.65 5.10 -1.25
C ASP A 86 9.60 5.96 -0.38
N GLY A 87 9.27 7.24 -0.14
CA GLY A 87 10.00 8.17 0.72
C GLY A 87 9.32 8.45 2.05
N HIS A 88 8.18 7.83 2.37
CA HIS A 88 7.49 8.07 3.64
C HIS A 88 8.34 7.65 4.84
N MET A 89 8.28 8.44 5.91
CA MET A 89 9.01 8.20 7.14
C MET A 89 8.75 6.79 7.70
N GLY A 90 9.81 6.09 8.10
CA GLY A 90 9.76 4.70 8.60
C GLY A 90 9.52 3.63 7.52
N GLN A 91 9.08 4.02 6.31
CA GLN A 91 8.77 3.10 5.23
C GLN A 91 9.82 3.04 4.13
N TRP A 92 10.75 4.00 4.04
CA TRP A 92 11.71 4.21 2.93
C TRP A 92 12.02 2.95 2.11
N LYS A 93 11.85 3.02 0.79
CA LYS A 93 12.01 1.87 -0.13
C LYS A 93 12.78 2.27 -1.38
N PHE A 94 13.60 1.36 -1.86
CA PHE A 94 14.09 1.38 -3.24
C PHE A 94 13.18 0.52 -4.12
N SER A 95 12.64 1.07 -5.21
CA SER A 95 11.66 0.35 -6.02
C SER A 95 12.33 -0.64 -6.99
N LEU A 96 12.20 -1.94 -6.70
CA LEU A 96 12.67 -3.03 -7.58
C LEU A 96 11.85 -3.22 -8.87
N ARG A 97 10.87 -2.35 -9.12
CA ARG A 97 9.98 -2.40 -10.29
C ARG A 97 10.03 -1.14 -11.14
N ARG A 98 10.48 -0.02 -10.58
CA ARG A 98 10.53 1.31 -11.23
C ARG A 98 11.93 1.84 -11.02
N LEU A 99 12.86 1.29 -11.79
CA LEU A 99 14.28 1.55 -11.58
C LEU A 99 14.72 2.89 -12.14
N ASN A 100 13.94 3.52 -13.03
CA ASN A 100 14.24 4.83 -13.60
C ASN A 100 15.64 4.95 -14.25
N LEU A 101 16.21 3.83 -14.74
CA LEU A 101 17.57 3.83 -15.30
C LEU A 101 17.67 4.57 -16.64
N GLN A 102 16.55 4.78 -17.34
CA GLN A 102 16.49 5.60 -18.54
C GLN A 102 16.85 7.07 -18.27
N LEU A 103 16.76 7.54 -17.02
CA LEU A 103 17.27 8.87 -16.64
C LEU A 103 18.77 8.99 -16.91
N LEU A 104 19.51 7.89 -16.79
CA LEU A 104 20.96 7.88 -16.97
C LEU A 104 21.38 8.11 -18.42
N ASP A 105 20.51 7.80 -19.39
CA ASP A 105 20.76 8.11 -20.80
C ASP A 105 20.80 9.63 -21.02
N VAL A 106 19.80 10.34 -20.46
CA VAL A 106 19.75 11.81 -20.52
C VAL A 106 20.92 12.43 -19.77
N VAL A 107 21.23 11.93 -18.57
CA VAL A 107 22.33 12.46 -17.75
C VAL A 107 23.68 12.27 -18.43
N ALA A 108 23.93 11.11 -19.05
CA ALA A 108 25.16 10.84 -19.77
C ALA A 108 25.33 11.78 -20.98
N GLU A 109 24.25 12.07 -21.70
CA GLU A 109 24.29 12.92 -22.90
C GLU A 109 24.35 14.41 -22.57
N LYS A 110 23.55 14.87 -21.59
CA LYS A 110 23.34 16.31 -21.30
C LYS A 110 24.09 16.80 -20.07
N GLY A 111 24.81 15.92 -19.38
CA GLY A 111 25.60 16.29 -18.20
C GLY A 111 24.76 16.59 -16.96
N GLY A 112 23.50 16.15 -16.90
CA GLY A 112 22.58 16.37 -15.79
C GLY A 112 21.12 16.31 -16.22
N ALA A 113 20.20 16.50 -15.27
CA ALA A 113 18.77 16.55 -15.56
C ALA A 113 17.99 17.33 -14.51
N ILE A 114 16.83 17.87 -14.90
CA ILE A 114 15.86 18.47 -13.97
C ILE A 114 14.64 17.56 -13.87
N VAL A 115 14.40 16.97 -12.69
CA VAL A 115 13.20 16.17 -12.43
C VAL A 115 12.12 17.06 -11.83
N VAL A 116 11.00 17.16 -12.52
CA VAL A 116 9.88 18.02 -12.12
C VAL A 116 8.78 17.21 -11.47
N ASP A 117 8.34 17.64 -10.29
CA ASP A 117 7.20 17.10 -9.57
C ASP A 117 6.50 18.22 -8.75
N SER A 118 5.34 17.93 -8.18
CA SER A 118 4.63 18.87 -7.31
C SER A 118 4.05 18.19 -6.09
N THR A 119 3.53 18.97 -5.14
CA THR A 119 2.86 18.44 -3.95
C THR A 119 1.82 19.42 -3.46
N ARG A 120 0.81 18.91 -2.75
CA ARG A 120 -0.30 19.68 -2.15
C ARG A 120 -0.13 19.93 -0.65
N ARG A 121 -1.15 20.54 -0.04
CA ARG A 121 -1.38 20.60 1.43
C ARG A 121 -0.27 21.33 2.19
N GLY A 122 0.28 22.39 1.62
CA GLY A 122 1.27 23.24 2.29
C GLY A 122 2.63 22.56 2.51
N LYS A 123 2.90 21.39 1.92
CA LYS A 123 4.25 20.82 1.86
C LYS A 123 5.12 21.69 0.95
N SER A 124 6.38 21.92 1.32
CA SER A 124 7.33 22.66 0.48
C SER A 124 7.86 21.83 -0.69
N MET A 125 7.84 20.50 -0.57
CA MET A 125 8.43 19.57 -1.52
C MET A 125 7.80 18.17 -1.36
N PRO A 126 7.55 17.42 -2.45
CA PRO A 126 7.09 16.04 -2.37
C PRO A 126 8.18 15.10 -1.81
N ASP A 127 7.76 14.07 -1.07
CA ASP A 127 8.66 13.01 -0.57
C ASP A 127 9.40 12.28 -1.71
N ALA A 128 8.84 12.29 -2.92
CA ALA A 128 9.52 11.78 -4.12
C ALA A 128 10.85 12.51 -4.37
N LEU A 129 10.87 13.85 -4.24
CA LEU A 129 12.04 14.67 -4.47
C LEU A 129 12.92 14.81 -3.21
N SER A 130 12.35 14.89 -2.02
CA SER A 130 13.14 15.06 -0.79
C SER A 130 13.81 13.78 -0.32
N LYS A 131 13.26 12.60 -0.66
CA LYS A 131 13.69 11.31 -0.08
C LYS A 131 13.84 10.19 -1.13
N THR A 132 12.84 9.95 -1.99
CA THR A 132 12.89 8.81 -2.93
C THR A 132 14.00 8.93 -3.98
N VAL A 133 14.12 10.08 -4.67
CA VAL A 133 15.20 10.30 -5.65
C VAL A 133 16.58 10.34 -5.00
N PRO A 134 16.77 10.96 -3.82
CA PRO A 134 17.98 10.83 -3.02
C PRO A 134 18.43 9.39 -2.73
N ILE A 135 17.52 8.54 -2.24
CA ILE A 135 17.79 7.12 -2.01
C ILE A 135 18.23 6.45 -3.31
N TRP A 136 17.53 6.75 -4.42
CA TRP A 136 17.87 6.21 -5.72
C TRP A 136 19.27 6.63 -6.19
N CYS A 137 19.64 7.91 -6.06
CA CYS A 137 20.96 8.41 -6.42
C CYS A 137 22.05 7.70 -5.59
N ALA A 138 21.85 7.55 -4.28
CA ALA A 138 22.81 6.87 -3.40
C ALA A 138 23.00 5.39 -3.79
N VAL A 139 21.91 4.67 -4.07
CA VAL A 139 21.97 3.27 -4.50
C VAL A 139 22.66 3.13 -5.86
N VAL A 140 22.34 3.97 -6.84
CA VAL A 140 22.97 3.94 -8.17
C VAL A 140 24.45 4.30 -8.08
N ASN A 141 24.81 5.33 -7.31
CA ASN A 141 26.20 5.70 -7.11
C ASN A 141 26.99 4.55 -6.48
N ARG A 142 26.51 3.92 -5.40
CA ARG A 142 27.22 2.78 -4.79
C ARG A 142 27.29 1.56 -5.69
N ALA A 143 26.27 1.33 -6.52
CA ALA A 143 26.27 0.25 -7.48
C ALA A 143 27.34 0.43 -8.56
N VAL A 144 27.55 1.66 -9.02
CA VAL A 144 28.45 2.00 -10.13
C VAL A 144 29.89 2.28 -9.67
N PHE A 145 30.07 2.97 -8.55
CA PHE A 145 31.37 3.47 -8.06
C PHE A 145 31.94 2.64 -6.90
N GLY A 146 31.11 1.83 -6.22
CA GLY A 146 31.51 1.06 -5.04
C GLY A 146 30.92 1.62 -3.74
N GLU A 147 30.93 0.79 -2.69
CA GLU A 147 30.24 1.08 -1.42
C GLU A 147 31.00 2.01 -0.48
N ALA A 148 32.33 1.97 -0.52
CA ALA A 148 33.22 2.72 0.38
C ALA A 148 33.55 4.13 -0.12
N VAL A 149 32.82 4.61 -1.14
CA VAL A 149 33.13 5.84 -1.86
C VAL A 149 32.22 6.96 -1.32
N GLU A 150 32.80 8.08 -0.86
CA GLU A 150 32.08 9.25 -0.31
C GLU A 150 31.01 9.78 -1.29
N GLU A 151 31.26 9.58 -2.57
CA GLU A 151 30.38 9.90 -3.70
C GLU A 151 29.06 9.10 -3.66
N GLY A 152 29.01 7.98 -2.93
CA GLY A 152 27.84 7.14 -2.69
C GLY A 152 27.00 7.50 -1.45
N ARG A 153 27.32 8.57 -0.73
CA ARG A 153 26.56 9.00 0.45
C ARG A 153 25.16 9.50 0.10
N LEU A 154 24.19 9.35 1.01
CA LEU A 154 22.86 9.94 0.84
C LEU A 154 22.89 11.45 1.04
N TYR A 155 22.36 12.17 0.05
CA TYR A 155 22.13 13.61 0.11
C TYR A 155 20.64 13.89 0.24
N VAL A 156 20.20 14.53 1.32
CA VAL A 156 18.79 14.94 1.53
C VAL A 156 18.74 16.44 1.85
N PRO A 157 17.60 17.13 1.61
CA PRO A 157 17.47 18.54 1.91
C PRO A 157 17.30 18.75 3.42
N PRO A 158 18.24 19.41 4.12
CA PRO A 158 18.20 19.53 5.59
C PRO A 158 17.00 20.33 6.12
N SER A 159 16.38 21.16 5.29
CA SER A 159 15.20 21.94 5.62
C SER A 159 13.90 21.13 5.64
N VAL A 160 13.92 19.89 5.13
CA VAL A 160 12.74 18.99 5.06
C VAL A 160 13.01 17.66 5.76
N VAL A 161 14.26 17.18 5.72
CA VAL A 161 14.66 15.89 6.29
C VAL A 161 15.63 16.15 7.44
N GLY A 162 15.20 15.85 8.67
CA GLY A 162 16.03 16.01 9.86
C GLY A 162 17.18 15.01 9.90
N GLU A 163 18.22 15.32 10.68
CA GLU A 163 19.44 14.50 10.74
C GLU A 163 19.18 13.06 11.23
N SER A 164 18.32 12.90 12.23
CA SER A 164 17.89 11.56 12.69
C SER A 164 17.19 10.77 11.59
N GLU A 165 16.35 11.43 10.78
CA GLU A 165 15.67 10.79 9.65
C GLU A 165 16.69 10.37 8.57
N ARG A 166 17.63 11.26 8.25
CA ARG A 166 18.71 11.01 7.29
C ARG A 166 19.54 9.79 7.70
N VAL A 167 19.96 9.68 8.96
CA VAL A 167 20.75 8.55 9.46
C VAL A 167 19.99 7.24 9.34
N GLN A 168 18.69 7.23 9.66
CA GLN A 168 17.84 6.04 9.50
C GLN A 168 17.65 5.64 8.03
N MET A 169 17.53 6.62 7.12
CA MET A 169 17.48 6.37 5.68
C MET A 169 18.80 5.79 5.16
N GLU A 170 19.92 6.39 5.56
CA GLU A 170 21.29 5.97 5.22
C GLU A 170 21.54 4.51 5.64
N GLY A 171 21.13 4.12 6.84
CA GLY A 171 21.25 2.76 7.36
C GLY A 171 20.50 1.70 6.54
N ARG A 172 19.58 2.07 5.64
CA ARG A 172 18.86 1.15 4.75
C ARG A 172 19.48 1.02 3.35
N ILE A 173 20.40 1.91 2.97
CA ILE A 173 20.96 1.95 1.61
C ILE A 173 21.69 0.66 1.25
N ALA A 174 22.43 0.06 2.17
CA ALA A 174 23.14 -1.21 1.94
C ALA A 174 22.16 -2.35 1.56
N GLY A 175 21.03 -2.45 2.26
CA GLY A 175 19.98 -3.42 1.95
C GLY A 175 19.34 -3.18 0.58
N PHE A 176 19.11 -1.92 0.22
CA PHE A 176 18.59 -1.56 -1.11
C PHE A 176 19.57 -1.87 -2.23
N LEU A 177 20.86 -1.60 -2.02
CA LEU A 177 21.91 -1.93 -2.97
C LEU A 177 22.01 -3.44 -3.21
N LYS A 178 21.95 -4.24 -2.13
CA LYS A 178 21.90 -5.70 -2.22
C LYS A 178 20.71 -6.15 -3.08
N GLN A 179 19.52 -5.65 -2.80
CA GLN A 179 18.33 -5.98 -3.59
C GLN A 179 18.43 -5.51 -5.05
N PHE A 180 19.01 -4.34 -5.30
CA PHE A 180 19.23 -3.85 -6.66
C PHE A 180 20.15 -4.79 -7.45
N ARG A 181 21.26 -5.25 -6.86
CA ARG A 181 22.20 -6.19 -7.49
C ARG A 181 21.61 -7.59 -7.67
N GLU A 182 21.00 -8.15 -6.62
CA GLU A 182 20.58 -9.56 -6.60
C GLU A 182 19.24 -9.79 -7.31
N VAL A 183 18.28 -8.87 -7.16
CA VAL A 183 16.94 -9.01 -7.74
C VAL A 183 16.87 -8.40 -9.14
N CYS A 184 17.35 -7.17 -9.30
CA CYS A 184 17.20 -6.46 -10.57
C CYS A 184 18.29 -6.85 -11.58
N LYS A 185 19.44 -7.36 -11.10
CA LYS A 185 20.61 -7.77 -11.89
C LYS A 185 20.96 -6.76 -12.99
N PRO A 186 21.13 -5.46 -12.68
CA PRO A 186 21.49 -4.46 -13.66
C PRO A 186 22.86 -4.75 -14.27
N HIS A 187 23.05 -4.44 -15.55
CA HIS A 187 24.35 -4.57 -16.19
C HIS A 187 25.28 -3.41 -15.80
N ILE A 188 25.99 -3.57 -14.69
CA ILE A 188 26.84 -2.54 -14.08
C ILE A 188 27.86 -1.92 -15.04
N PRO A 189 28.57 -2.66 -15.91
CA PRO A 189 29.52 -2.06 -16.86
C PRO A 189 28.89 -1.02 -17.79
N THR A 190 27.67 -1.27 -18.29
CA THR A 190 26.92 -0.30 -19.10
C THR A 190 26.52 0.92 -18.28
N LEU A 191 26.13 0.74 -17.01
CA LEU A 191 25.84 1.86 -16.13
C LEU A 191 27.10 2.71 -15.85
N ARG A 192 28.25 2.07 -15.67
CA ARG A 192 29.55 2.74 -15.48
C ARG A 192 30.01 3.49 -16.74
N ALA A 193 29.74 2.95 -17.92
CA ALA A 193 30.00 3.63 -19.18
C ALA A 193 29.15 4.91 -19.35
N LYS A 194 27.91 4.89 -18.86
CA LYS A 194 27.03 6.08 -18.84
C LYS A 194 27.42 7.09 -17.77
N LEU A 195 27.80 6.62 -16.59
CA LEU A 195 28.12 7.46 -15.44
C LEU A 195 29.61 7.44 -15.12
N THR A 196 30.32 8.43 -15.66
CA THR A 196 31.73 8.67 -15.34
C THR A 196 31.90 9.34 -13.97
N LYS A 197 30.91 10.13 -13.53
CA LYS A 197 30.84 10.87 -12.26
C LYS A 197 29.57 10.49 -11.47
N PRO A 198 29.57 10.64 -10.13
CA PRO A 198 28.39 10.37 -9.32
C PRO A 198 27.23 11.32 -9.61
N LEU A 199 26.02 10.87 -9.31
CA LEU A 199 24.81 11.69 -9.33
C LEU A 199 24.70 12.50 -8.04
N ARG A 200 24.30 13.77 -8.12
CA ARG A 200 24.06 14.61 -6.94
C ARG A 200 22.72 15.34 -7.01
N PRO A 201 21.79 15.04 -6.08
CA PRO A 201 20.55 15.81 -5.95
C PRO A 201 20.80 17.29 -5.59
N ILE A 202 20.04 18.19 -6.22
CA ILE A 202 19.97 19.62 -5.88
C ILE A 202 18.50 20.01 -5.82
N TRP A 203 18.00 20.58 -4.72
CA TRP A 203 16.57 20.87 -4.57
C TRP A 203 16.25 22.31 -4.89
N ILE A 204 15.25 22.52 -5.76
CA ILE A 204 14.80 23.83 -6.19
C ILE A 204 13.29 23.94 -5.99
N THR A 205 12.88 25.03 -5.37
CA THR A 205 11.47 25.39 -5.12
C THR A 205 11.25 26.82 -5.59
N GLN A 206 9.99 27.27 -5.70
CA GLN A 206 9.73 28.67 -6.06
C GLN A 206 10.30 29.71 -5.08
N ALA A 207 10.68 29.32 -3.86
CA ALA A 207 11.35 30.20 -2.90
C ALA A 207 12.88 30.23 -3.09
N SER A 208 13.43 29.38 -3.95
CA SER A 208 14.88 29.31 -4.21
C SER A 208 15.32 30.42 -5.17
N SER A 209 16.47 31.03 -4.89
CA SER A 209 17.14 31.89 -5.87
C SER A 209 17.75 31.05 -6.99
N LEU A 210 17.50 31.44 -8.24
CA LEU A 210 18.10 30.79 -9.40
C LEU A 210 19.47 31.40 -9.71
N PRO A 211 20.44 30.59 -10.20
CA PRO A 211 21.75 31.12 -10.56
C PRO A 211 21.63 32.08 -11.76
N PRO A 212 22.43 33.17 -11.79
CA PRO A 212 22.38 34.15 -12.88
C PRO A 212 22.95 33.62 -14.20
N ALA A 213 23.74 32.55 -14.16
CA ALA A 213 24.28 31.85 -15.32
C ALA A 213 24.37 30.34 -15.03
N PRO A 214 24.33 29.48 -16.07
CA PRO A 214 24.42 28.03 -15.90
C PRO A 214 25.67 27.60 -15.11
N PRO A 215 25.51 26.95 -13.95
CA PRO A 215 26.62 26.50 -13.13
C PRO A 215 27.35 25.31 -13.78
N SER A 216 28.68 25.27 -13.60
CA SER A 216 29.50 24.12 -13.98
C SER A 216 29.65 23.15 -12.81
N PHE A 217 29.44 21.86 -13.06
CA PHE A 217 29.61 20.80 -12.07
C PHE A 217 30.69 19.82 -12.55
N LEU A 218 31.91 20.00 -12.05
CA LEU A 218 33.06 19.22 -12.50
C LEU A 218 33.11 17.82 -11.87
N ASP A 219 32.64 17.64 -10.64
CA ASP A 219 32.83 16.41 -9.87
C ASP A 219 31.62 15.48 -9.87
N PHE A 220 30.46 15.94 -10.35
CA PHE A 220 29.21 15.19 -10.30
C PHE A 220 28.24 15.61 -11.40
N TYR A 221 27.28 14.75 -11.71
CA TYR A 221 26.13 15.09 -12.52
C TYR A 221 24.98 15.63 -11.64
N PRO A 222 24.54 16.89 -11.81
CA PRO A 222 23.42 17.44 -11.06
C PRO A 222 22.10 16.77 -11.46
N ILE A 223 21.36 16.31 -10.46
CA ILE A 223 19.95 15.94 -10.59
C ILE A 223 19.15 17.02 -9.86
N VAL A 224 18.71 18.03 -10.61
CA VAL A 224 17.96 19.16 -10.07
C VAL A 224 16.51 18.72 -9.83
N LEU A 225 16.10 18.68 -8.58
CA LEU A 225 14.79 18.25 -8.13
C LEU A 225 13.90 19.47 -7.96
N CYS A 226 13.15 19.78 -9.01
CA CYS A 226 12.34 20.97 -9.12
C CYS A 226 10.92 20.71 -8.61
N THR A 227 10.56 21.32 -7.48
CA THR A 227 9.16 21.38 -7.04
C THR A 227 8.46 22.51 -7.79
N ALA A 228 7.57 22.15 -8.71
CA ALA A 228 6.94 23.09 -9.63
C ALA A 228 6.11 24.15 -8.90
N SER A 229 5.25 23.72 -7.97
CA SER A 229 4.31 24.61 -7.27
C SER A 229 4.93 25.33 -6.08
N ARG A 230 4.59 26.62 -5.92
CA ARG A 230 4.87 27.33 -4.66
C ARG A 230 4.08 26.75 -3.49
N ARG A 231 4.68 26.83 -2.31
CA ARG A 231 4.05 26.45 -1.04
C ARG A 231 3.02 27.51 -0.64
N VAL A 232 1.81 27.07 -0.33
CA VAL A 232 0.75 27.90 0.28
C VAL A 232 0.74 27.65 1.78
N GLN A 233 0.88 28.71 2.58
CA GLN A 233 0.79 28.63 4.05
C GLN A 233 -0.65 28.94 4.48
N GLY A 234 -1.52 27.93 4.52
CA GLY A 234 -2.92 28.10 4.94
C GLY A 234 -3.91 27.32 4.08
N ALA A 235 -5.16 27.80 4.03
CA ALA A 235 -6.20 27.27 3.15
C ALA A 235 -6.11 27.91 1.76
N GLU A 236 -6.28 27.14 0.69
CA GLU A 236 -6.20 27.59 -0.73
C GLU A 236 -7.11 28.78 -1.07
N ILE A 237 -8.13 29.04 -0.23
CA ILE A 237 -9.05 30.18 -0.34
C ILE A 237 -8.32 31.53 -0.20
N SER A 238 -7.17 31.59 0.49
CA SER A 238 -6.43 32.84 0.70
C SER A 238 -5.55 33.28 -0.48
N GLU A 239 -5.50 32.49 -1.57
CA GLU A 239 -4.50 32.64 -2.63
C GLU A 239 -5.08 33.13 -3.97
N ASN A 240 -6.23 33.81 -3.94
CA ASN A 240 -6.88 34.38 -5.13
C ASN A 240 -7.02 33.40 -6.30
N GLY A 241 -7.41 32.14 -6.01
CA GLY A 241 -7.63 31.11 -7.02
C GLY A 241 -6.40 30.28 -7.42
N TYR A 242 -5.22 30.52 -6.83
CA TYR A 242 -4.08 29.63 -7.04
C TYR A 242 -4.23 28.30 -6.27
N VAL A 243 -3.95 27.19 -6.94
CA VAL A 243 -4.02 25.82 -6.41
C VAL A 243 -2.61 25.21 -6.40
N GLN A 244 -2.03 25.10 -5.19
CA GLN A 244 -0.76 24.39 -5.01
C GLN A 244 -0.89 22.93 -5.46
N GLY A 245 0.03 22.44 -6.29
CA GLY A 245 -0.01 21.05 -6.75
C GLY A 245 -1.28 20.75 -7.53
N ALA A 246 -1.74 21.71 -8.36
CA ALA A 246 -2.97 21.61 -9.14
C ALA A 246 -3.10 20.29 -9.91
N ALA A 247 -2.00 19.78 -10.48
CA ALA A 247 -1.95 18.54 -11.25
C ALA A 247 -1.71 17.26 -10.44
N ASP A 248 -1.49 17.36 -9.12
CA ASP A 248 -1.50 16.16 -8.26
C ASP A 248 -2.92 15.54 -8.28
N ASP A 249 -3.07 14.22 -8.17
CA ASP A 249 -4.38 13.52 -8.30
C ASP A 249 -5.29 14.06 -9.44
N HIS A 250 -4.72 14.39 -10.61
CA HIS A 250 -5.46 14.98 -11.73
C HIS A 250 -6.63 14.11 -12.22
N GLU A 251 -6.58 12.81 -11.98
CA GLU A 251 -7.64 11.85 -12.30
C GLU A 251 -8.99 12.22 -11.68
N ALA A 252 -9.00 13.02 -10.61
CA ALA A 252 -10.22 13.48 -9.93
C ALA A 252 -10.91 14.68 -10.60
N TRP A 253 -10.22 15.42 -11.49
CA TRP A 253 -10.75 16.68 -12.07
C TRP A 253 -10.48 16.87 -13.56
N ALA A 254 -9.57 16.12 -14.17
CA ALA A 254 -9.12 16.38 -15.53
C ALA A 254 -10.15 15.99 -16.62
N HIS A 255 -11.22 15.25 -16.29
CA HIS A 255 -12.23 14.82 -17.26
C HIS A 255 -11.64 14.12 -18.51
N GLY A 256 -10.55 13.36 -18.33
CA GLY A 256 -9.84 12.69 -19.44
C GLY A 256 -8.81 13.55 -20.17
N LEU A 257 -8.73 14.86 -19.87
CA LEU A 257 -7.70 15.76 -20.40
C LEU A 257 -6.30 15.23 -20.06
N THR A 258 -5.46 15.14 -21.08
CA THR A 258 -4.05 14.74 -20.95
C THR A 258 -3.13 15.97 -21.00
N PRO A 259 -1.90 15.90 -20.45
CA PRO A 259 -0.97 17.02 -20.56
C PRO A 259 -0.69 17.47 -22.00
N PRO A 260 -0.49 16.57 -22.99
CA PRO A 260 -0.32 17.00 -24.38
C PRO A 260 -1.53 17.73 -24.94
N LEU A 261 -2.74 17.23 -24.67
CA LEU A 261 -3.98 17.83 -25.15
C LEU A 261 -4.22 19.20 -24.49
N PHE A 262 -3.90 19.33 -23.20
CA PHE A 262 -3.93 20.61 -22.49
C PHE A 262 -2.97 21.62 -23.13
N TRP A 263 -1.69 21.27 -23.32
CA TRP A 263 -0.71 22.20 -23.87
C TRP A 263 -1.01 22.59 -25.33
N ALA A 264 -1.55 21.67 -26.14
CA ALA A 264 -1.97 21.96 -27.51
C ALA A 264 -3.17 22.90 -27.58
N ASN A 265 -4.06 22.88 -26.58
CA ASN A 265 -5.32 23.64 -26.56
C ASN A 265 -5.39 24.63 -25.39
N LYS A 266 -4.23 25.05 -24.88
CA LYS A 266 -4.11 25.81 -23.63
C LYS A 266 -4.96 27.08 -23.66
N ASP A 267 -4.81 27.89 -24.71
CA ASP A 267 -5.51 29.18 -24.80
C ASP A 267 -7.01 29.00 -24.95
N LEU A 268 -7.46 27.97 -25.67
CA LEU A 268 -8.87 27.61 -25.76
C LEU A 268 -9.43 27.25 -24.39
N LEU A 269 -8.77 26.34 -23.66
CA LEU A 269 -9.21 25.85 -22.36
C LEU A 269 -9.19 26.94 -21.28
N LEU A 270 -8.21 27.85 -21.30
CA LEU A 270 -8.13 28.96 -20.35
C LEU A 270 -9.17 30.06 -20.64
N ASN A 271 -9.57 30.25 -21.90
CA ASN A 271 -10.60 31.24 -22.27
C ASN A 271 -12.04 30.67 -22.25
N THR A 272 -12.19 29.37 -22.03
CA THR A 272 -13.51 28.74 -21.92
C THR A 272 -14.09 28.96 -20.52
N SER A 273 -15.41 29.20 -20.45
CA SER A 273 -16.12 29.34 -19.17
C SER A 273 -16.06 28.05 -18.34
N GLU A 274 -16.18 28.14 -17.01
CA GLU A 274 -16.17 26.93 -16.16
C GLU A 274 -17.32 25.96 -16.48
N GLU A 275 -18.45 26.48 -16.97
CA GLU A 275 -19.63 25.69 -17.33
C GLU A 275 -19.41 24.91 -18.64
N ASP A 276 -18.75 25.54 -19.63
CA ASP A 276 -18.52 24.94 -20.95
C ASP A 276 -17.27 24.06 -21.01
N ALA A 277 -16.32 24.25 -20.09
CA ALA A 277 -15.02 23.59 -20.12
C ALA A 277 -15.09 22.05 -20.13
N PRO A 278 -15.97 21.36 -19.35
CA PRO A 278 -16.12 19.91 -19.44
C PRO A 278 -16.52 19.44 -20.84
N SER A 279 -17.48 20.12 -21.49
CA SER A 279 -17.93 19.76 -22.84
C SER A 279 -16.88 20.04 -23.91
N VAL A 280 -16.06 21.08 -23.74
CA VAL A 280 -14.90 21.33 -24.61
C VAL A 280 -13.85 20.23 -24.44
N ILE A 281 -13.54 19.83 -23.19
CA ILE A 281 -12.61 18.72 -22.94
C ILE A 281 -13.11 17.42 -23.56
N GLU A 282 -14.39 17.09 -23.40
CA GLU A 282 -14.98 15.88 -24.01
C GLU A 282 -14.83 15.88 -25.54
N LYS A 283 -15.07 17.02 -26.20
CA LYS A 283 -14.83 17.17 -27.64
C LYS A 283 -13.37 17.00 -28.00
N LEU A 284 -12.46 17.67 -27.28
CA LEU A 284 -11.02 17.55 -27.53
C LEU A 284 -10.51 16.12 -27.36
N VAL A 285 -11.00 15.40 -26.35
CA VAL A 285 -10.63 13.99 -26.11
C VAL A 285 -11.22 13.07 -27.18
N ALA A 286 -12.41 13.37 -27.71
CA ALA A 286 -13.02 12.62 -28.80
C ALA A 286 -12.36 12.90 -30.17
N ASP A 287 -11.96 14.15 -30.40
CA ASP A 287 -11.32 14.63 -31.62
C ASP A 287 -9.81 14.33 -31.66
N GLU A 288 -9.20 14.01 -30.50
CA GLU A 288 -7.84 13.51 -30.43
C GLU A 288 -7.76 12.18 -31.18
N GLN A 289 -7.40 12.26 -32.46
CA GLN A 289 -6.82 11.12 -33.17
C GLN A 289 -5.59 10.74 -32.35
N GLY A 290 -5.72 9.65 -31.58
CA GLY A 290 -4.71 9.24 -30.61
C GLY A 290 -3.32 9.29 -31.26
N PRO A 291 -2.28 9.73 -30.53
CA PRO A 291 -0.94 9.80 -31.10
C PRO A 291 -0.62 8.49 -31.79
N ILE A 292 -0.09 8.55 -33.03
CA ILE A 292 0.31 7.38 -33.81
C ILE A 292 1.04 6.42 -32.87
N ALA A 293 0.40 5.31 -32.51
CA ALA A 293 0.85 4.52 -31.38
C ALA A 293 2.18 3.86 -31.76
N THR A 294 3.26 4.47 -31.30
CA THR A 294 4.60 3.96 -31.57
C THR A 294 4.82 2.79 -30.64
N ALA A 295 4.88 1.59 -31.21
CA ALA A 295 5.10 0.38 -30.44
C ALA A 295 6.42 0.47 -29.67
N THR A 296 6.35 0.30 -28.36
CA THR A 296 7.52 0.38 -27.48
C THR A 296 8.22 -0.97 -27.46
N LEU A 297 9.45 -1.03 -27.98
CA LEU A 297 10.33 -2.19 -27.83
C LEU A 297 10.74 -2.37 -26.36
N ILE A 298 10.50 -3.56 -25.81
CA ILE A 298 10.84 -3.90 -24.43
C ILE A 298 12.27 -4.43 -24.36
N ARG A 299 13.22 -3.56 -24.02
CA ARG A 299 14.62 -3.93 -23.83
C ARG A 299 14.79 -4.71 -22.53
N PRO A 300 15.70 -5.70 -22.45
CA PRO A 300 16.74 -6.04 -23.43
C PRO A 300 16.28 -6.97 -24.58
N THR A 301 15.00 -7.33 -24.67
CA THR A 301 14.53 -8.09 -25.84
C THR A 301 14.73 -7.29 -27.12
N LYS A 302 14.80 -8.00 -28.25
CA LYS A 302 14.97 -7.40 -29.58
C LYS A 302 13.69 -7.42 -30.41
N ASN A 303 12.65 -8.10 -29.92
CA ASN A 303 11.49 -8.45 -30.72
C ASN A 303 10.15 -8.42 -29.97
N LEU A 304 10.11 -8.08 -28.67
CA LEU A 304 8.84 -7.91 -27.93
C LEU A 304 8.44 -6.44 -27.83
N TYR A 305 7.25 -6.12 -28.32
CA TYR A 305 6.73 -4.76 -28.38
C TYR A 305 5.41 -4.64 -27.60
N ILE A 306 5.19 -3.49 -26.95
CA ILE A 306 3.93 -3.13 -26.29
C ILE A 306 3.38 -1.87 -26.92
N SER A 307 2.07 -1.83 -27.16
CA SER A 307 1.42 -0.63 -27.66
C SER A 307 -0.09 -0.59 -27.39
N ALA A 308 -0.73 0.54 -27.72
CA ALA A 308 -2.19 0.66 -27.80
C ALA A 308 -2.75 -0.13 -28.99
N CYS A 309 -4.06 -0.32 -29.09
CA CYS A 309 -4.65 -1.00 -30.26
C CYS A 309 -4.83 -0.07 -31.47
N GLU A 310 -4.88 1.24 -31.25
CA GLU A 310 -5.10 2.23 -32.31
C GLU A 310 -3.78 2.69 -32.92
N GLY A 311 -3.79 3.10 -34.19
CA GLY A 311 -2.62 3.75 -34.83
C GLY A 311 -1.43 2.83 -35.15
N ILE A 312 -1.60 1.51 -35.09
CA ILE A 312 -0.56 0.53 -35.45
C ILE A 312 -0.88 -0.13 -36.76
N ASN A 313 0.14 -0.34 -37.58
CA ASN A 313 0.07 -1.21 -38.74
C ASN A 313 0.36 -2.68 -38.34
N PRO A 314 -0.63 -3.60 -38.40
CA PRO A 314 -0.43 -5.00 -38.04
C PRO A 314 0.63 -5.72 -38.89
N SER A 315 0.87 -5.26 -40.12
CA SER A 315 1.82 -5.89 -41.05
C SER A 315 3.29 -5.68 -40.65
N ASP A 316 3.58 -4.78 -39.70
CA ASP A 316 4.94 -4.57 -39.18
C ASP A 316 5.39 -5.68 -38.21
N PHE A 317 4.48 -6.60 -37.85
CA PHE A 317 4.67 -7.62 -36.83
C PHE A 317 4.33 -9.02 -37.35
N ASP A 318 5.13 -10.01 -36.95
CA ASP A 318 4.95 -11.40 -37.34
C ASP A 318 3.90 -12.13 -36.49
N ALA A 319 3.78 -11.70 -35.22
CA ALA A 319 2.83 -12.24 -34.26
C ALA A 319 2.16 -11.11 -33.45
N ILE A 320 0.84 -11.19 -33.28
CA ILE A 320 0.07 -10.21 -32.50
C ILE A 320 -0.72 -10.90 -31.40
N ILE A 321 -0.65 -10.34 -30.19
CA ILE A 321 -1.45 -10.73 -29.03
C ILE A 321 -2.30 -9.52 -28.62
N GLU A 322 -3.60 -9.63 -28.84
CA GLU A 322 -4.56 -8.54 -28.63
C GLU A 322 -5.42 -8.79 -27.38
N CYS A 323 -5.45 -7.83 -26.45
CA CYS A 323 -6.19 -7.91 -25.19
C CYS A 323 -7.37 -6.93 -25.17
N THR A 324 -8.46 -7.31 -25.83
CA THR A 324 -9.65 -6.46 -26.06
C THR A 324 -10.95 -7.26 -25.90
N PRO A 325 -12.11 -6.60 -25.69
CA PRO A 325 -13.39 -7.32 -25.62
C PRO A 325 -13.72 -8.03 -26.94
N THR A 326 -13.41 -7.36 -28.05
CA THR A 326 -13.61 -7.83 -29.42
C THR A 326 -12.34 -7.55 -30.24
N PRO A 327 -11.99 -8.39 -31.22
CA PRO A 327 -10.77 -8.20 -32.02
C PRO A 327 -10.87 -6.95 -32.91
N LEU A 328 -10.14 -5.89 -32.57
CA LEU A 328 -10.18 -4.58 -33.25
C LEU A 328 -9.23 -4.56 -34.45
N LEU A 329 -8.01 -5.08 -34.27
CA LEU A 329 -6.98 -5.10 -35.32
C LEU A 329 -7.34 -6.03 -36.48
N THR A 330 -8.12 -7.07 -36.22
CA THR A 330 -8.59 -7.99 -37.27
C THR A 330 -9.75 -7.40 -38.07
N GLN A 331 -10.53 -6.49 -37.47
CA GLN A 331 -11.65 -5.82 -38.13
C GLN A 331 -11.18 -4.67 -39.04
N ALA A 332 -10.24 -3.83 -38.58
CA ALA A 332 -9.62 -2.78 -39.40
C ALA A 332 -8.90 -3.33 -40.65
N SER A 333 -8.37 -4.55 -40.56
CA SER A 333 -7.74 -5.28 -41.68
C SER A 333 -8.72 -5.73 -42.77
N LYS A 334 -10.02 -5.90 -42.45
CA LYS A 334 -11.04 -6.33 -43.41
C LYS A 334 -11.55 -5.19 -44.30
N GLU A 335 -11.50 -3.95 -43.83
CA GLU A 335 -11.90 -2.75 -44.59
C GLU A 335 -10.80 -2.24 -45.53
N LYS A 336 -9.52 -2.55 -45.24
CA LYS A 336 -8.39 -2.32 -46.14
C LYS A 336 -7.89 -3.64 -46.72
N ALA A 337 -8.71 -4.26 -47.57
CA ALA A 337 -8.38 -5.49 -48.29
C ALA A 337 -7.23 -5.27 -49.30
N GLN A 338 -5.97 -5.30 -48.85
CA GLN A 338 -4.82 -5.69 -49.70
C GLN A 338 -3.45 -5.87 -49.03
N THR A 339 -3.32 -5.82 -47.69
CA THR A 339 -2.02 -6.03 -47.03
C THR A 339 -2.07 -7.16 -46.00
N GLN A 340 -1.08 -8.05 -46.11
CA GLN A 340 -0.90 -9.31 -45.39
C GLN A 340 -1.38 -9.29 -43.93
N THR A 341 -2.30 -10.18 -43.58
CA THR A 341 -2.64 -10.46 -42.18
C THR A 341 -1.40 -11.03 -41.47
N PRO A 342 -1.14 -10.66 -40.20
CA PRO A 342 -0.04 -11.24 -39.43
C PRO A 342 -0.16 -12.77 -39.40
N ARG A 343 0.97 -13.48 -39.59
CA ARG A 343 0.98 -14.95 -39.73
C ARG A 343 0.43 -15.65 -38.49
N HIS A 344 0.57 -15.03 -37.32
CA HIS A 344 0.09 -15.57 -36.05
C HIS A 344 -0.68 -14.50 -35.26
N HIS A 345 -1.90 -14.82 -34.83
CA HIS A 345 -2.74 -13.91 -34.04
C HIS A 345 -3.37 -14.65 -32.86
N LEU A 346 -3.26 -14.06 -31.67
CA LEU A 346 -3.93 -14.51 -30.45
C LEU A 346 -4.81 -13.41 -29.88
N HIS A 347 -6.12 -13.63 -29.92
CA HIS A 347 -7.08 -12.76 -29.23
C HIS A 347 -7.34 -13.25 -27.81
N LEU A 348 -7.02 -12.40 -26.83
CA LEU A 348 -7.34 -12.59 -25.43
C LEU A 348 -8.56 -11.72 -25.10
N ALA A 349 -9.75 -12.33 -25.14
CA ALA A 349 -11.01 -11.66 -24.88
C ALA A 349 -11.06 -11.09 -23.45
N CYS A 350 -10.69 -9.82 -23.29
CA CYS A 350 -10.57 -9.14 -22.01
C CYS A 350 -11.42 -7.87 -22.00
N GLN A 351 -12.18 -7.65 -20.93
CA GLN A 351 -12.88 -6.39 -20.72
C GLN A 351 -11.87 -5.25 -20.42
N THR A 352 -12.34 -4.01 -20.33
CA THR A 352 -11.49 -2.87 -19.94
C THR A 352 -11.37 -2.76 -18.42
N GLY A 353 -10.32 -2.08 -17.95
CA GLY A 353 -10.10 -1.78 -16.53
C GLY A 353 -10.02 -3.01 -15.61
N LYS A 354 -10.54 -2.87 -14.38
CA LYS A 354 -10.45 -3.90 -13.32
C LYS A 354 -11.10 -5.23 -13.71
N LEU A 355 -12.21 -5.18 -14.46
CA LEU A 355 -12.87 -6.39 -14.97
C LEU A 355 -11.99 -7.11 -16.00
N GLY A 356 -11.28 -6.33 -16.83
CA GLY A 356 -10.24 -6.82 -17.72
C GLY A 356 -9.17 -7.63 -17.01
N SER A 357 -8.64 -7.14 -15.89
CA SER A 357 -7.64 -7.86 -15.10
C SER A 357 -8.17 -9.21 -14.58
N ARG A 358 -9.46 -9.30 -14.23
CA ARG A 358 -10.08 -10.55 -13.78
C ARG A 358 -10.15 -11.57 -14.92
N THR A 359 -10.63 -11.15 -16.09
CA THR A 359 -10.73 -12.01 -17.27
C THR A 359 -9.35 -12.39 -17.79
N LEU A 360 -8.36 -11.50 -17.70
CA LEU A 360 -6.99 -11.79 -18.10
C LEU A 360 -6.43 -13.05 -17.42
N ARG A 361 -6.77 -13.30 -16.15
CA ARG A 361 -6.37 -14.51 -15.41
C ARG A 361 -6.80 -15.80 -16.10
N THR A 362 -7.97 -15.83 -16.73
CA THR A 362 -8.48 -17.02 -17.44
C THR A 362 -7.97 -17.10 -18.88
N GLN A 363 -7.50 -15.99 -19.45
CA GLN A 363 -6.98 -15.93 -20.82
C GLN A 363 -5.47 -16.23 -20.91
N LEU A 364 -4.67 -15.81 -19.92
CA LEU A 364 -3.21 -16.02 -19.88
C LEU A 364 -2.75 -17.50 -20.04
N PRO A 365 -3.48 -18.53 -19.56
CA PRO A 365 -3.12 -19.92 -19.81
C PRO A 365 -3.02 -20.34 -21.28
N LYS A 366 -3.56 -19.54 -22.22
CA LYS A 366 -3.43 -19.75 -23.67
C LYS A 366 -2.06 -19.37 -24.22
N LEU A 367 -1.31 -18.50 -23.53
CA LEU A 367 -0.01 -17.98 -24.00
C LEU A 367 1.01 -19.08 -24.33
N PRO A 368 1.24 -20.10 -23.48
CA PRO A 368 2.29 -21.08 -23.75
C PRO A 368 2.04 -21.89 -25.03
N ALA A 369 0.79 -22.30 -25.27
CA ALA A 369 0.42 -23.01 -26.49
C ALA A 369 0.62 -22.13 -27.73
N PHE A 370 0.27 -20.83 -27.64
CA PHE A 370 0.52 -19.88 -28.71
C PHE A 370 2.01 -19.67 -28.97
N LEU A 371 2.81 -19.42 -27.93
CA LEU A 371 4.25 -19.21 -28.06
C LEU A 371 4.96 -20.45 -28.63
N ALA A 372 4.53 -21.66 -28.24
CA ALA A 372 5.04 -22.92 -28.79
C ALA A 372 4.62 -23.15 -30.26
N SER A 373 3.55 -22.51 -30.74
CA SER A 373 3.12 -22.60 -32.15
C SER A 373 3.96 -21.74 -33.09
N LEU A 374 4.75 -20.80 -32.56
CA LEU A 374 5.66 -19.98 -33.34
C LEU A 374 6.90 -20.80 -33.72
N ALA A 375 7.25 -20.83 -35.01
CA ALA A 375 8.38 -21.64 -35.52
C ALA A 375 9.74 -21.28 -34.87
N SER A 376 9.90 -20.04 -34.43
CA SER A 376 11.03 -19.56 -33.64
C SER A 376 10.56 -18.36 -32.80
N LEU A 377 11.07 -18.20 -31.58
CA LEU A 377 10.85 -16.97 -30.78
C LEU A 377 12.00 -15.94 -30.92
N LEU A 378 13.07 -16.28 -31.65
CA LEU A 378 14.25 -15.41 -31.83
C LEU A 378 14.05 -14.34 -32.89
N GLN A 379 13.29 -14.65 -33.95
CA GLN A 379 13.12 -13.81 -35.13
C GLN A 379 11.82 -13.00 -35.18
N PRO A 380 10.63 -13.52 -34.79
CA PRO A 380 9.39 -12.80 -35.06
C PRO A 380 9.26 -11.57 -34.16
N LYS A 381 8.82 -10.47 -34.75
CA LYS A 381 8.37 -9.29 -33.99
C LYS A 381 7.00 -9.59 -33.38
N ILE A 382 6.97 -9.69 -32.05
CA ILE A 382 5.77 -9.97 -31.26
C ILE A 382 5.21 -8.66 -30.73
N LEU A 383 4.00 -8.31 -31.13
CA LEU A 383 3.26 -7.18 -30.58
C LEU A 383 2.26 -7.65 -29.53
N VAL A 384 2.27 -7.01 -28.36
CA VAL A 384 1.22 -7.14 -27.35
C VAL A 384 0.48 -5.83 -27.22
N CYS A 385 -0.84 -5.84 -27.44
CA CYS A 385 -1.65 -4.63 -27.41
C CYS A 385 -2.90 -4.77 -26.55
N CYS A 386 -3.35 -3.65 -26.00
CA CYS A 386 -4.64 -3.46 -25.34
C CYS A 386 -5.08 -2.01 -25.60
N PRO A 387 -6.34 -1.60 -25.33
CA PRO A 387 -6.82 -0.27 -25.71
C PRO A 387 -5.91 0.89 -25.29
N THR A 388 -5.39 0.86 -24.06
CA THR A 388 -4.51 1.92 -23.54
C THR A 388 -3.02 1.68 -23.79
N GLY A 389 -2.62 0.46 -24.15
CA GLY A 389 -1.22 0.02 -24.18
C GLY A 389 -0.46 0.04 -22.84
N LYS A 390 -1.11 0.36 -21.71
CA LYS A 390 -0.44 0.65 -20.43
C LYS A 390 -0.79 -0.30 -19.28
N ASP A 391 -1.76 -1.20 -19.45
CA ASP A 391 -2.24 -2.08 -18.38
C ASP A 391 -2.23 -3.57 -18.76
N LEU A 392 -3.26 -4.08 -19.44
CA LEU A 392 -3.39 -5.52 -19.73
C LEU A 392 -2.27 -6.03 -20.65
N SER A 393 -1.90 -5.25 -21.68
CA SER A 393 -0.78 -5.57 -22.57
C SER A 393 0.54 -5.68 -21.80
N VAL A 394 0.74 -4.83 -20.79
CA VAL A 394 1.91 -4.89 -19.90
C VAL A 394 1.89 -6.16 -19.05
N GLY A 395 0.74 -6.58 -18.55
CA GLY A 395 0.58 -7.85 -17.84
C GLY A 395 0.90 -9.07 -18.71
N VAL A 396 0.43 -9.07 -19.95
CA VAL A 396 0.69 -10.14 -20.92
C VAL A 396 2.16 -10.19 -21.33
N ALA A 397 2.76 -9.05 -21.67
CA ALA A 397 4.18 -8.96 -21.98
C ALA A 397 5.05 -9.42 -20.79
N LEU A 398 4.67 -9.07 -19.56
CA LEU A 398 5.34 -9.56 -18.36
C LEU A 398 5.27 -11.09 -18.25
N ALA A 399 4.11 -11.68 -18.52
CA ALA A 399 3.96 -13.13 -18.54
C ALA A 399 4.85 -13.78 -19.61
N ILE A 400 4.92 -13.20 -20.82
CA ILE A 400 5.82 -13.67 -21.89
C ILE A 400 7.28 -13.61 -21.44
N LEU A 401 7.72 -12.50 -20.86
CA LEU A 401 9.09 -12.34 -20.37
C LEU A 401 9.44 -13.38 -19.30
N CYS A 402 8.52 -13.65 -18.36
CA CYS A 402 8.74 -14.65 -17.31
C CYS A 402 8.73 -16.09 -17.86
N LEU A 403 7.98 -16.35 -18.93
CA LEU A 403 7.86 -17.69 -19.52
C LEU A 403 8.95 -17.98 -20.54
N ALA A 404 9.41 -17.00 -21.31
CA ALA A 404 10.21 -17.25 -22.52
C ALA A 404 11.56 -16.54 -22.56
N ALA A 405 11.78 -15.49 -21.74
CA ALA A 405 13.00 -14.66 -21.85
C ALA A 405 14.04 -15.02 -20.79
N ASP A 406 15.26 -15.31 -21.23
CA ASP A 406 16.43 -15.50 -20.36
C ASP A 406 16.89 -14.19 -19.68
N ASP A 407 17.99 -14.23 -18.93
CA ASP A 407 18.54 -13.07 -18.22
C ASP A 407 19.05 -11.94 -19.14
N GLN A 408 19.27 -12.22 -20.43
CA GLN A 408 19.68 -11.24 -21.45
C GLN A 408 18.53 -10.77 -22.35
N GLY A 409 17.31 -11.28 -22.13
CA GLY A 409 16.13 -10.95 -22.93
C GLY A 409 16.03 -11.73 -24.24
N VAL A 410 16.80 -12.81 -24.39
CA VAL A 410 16.71 -13.71 -25.53
C VAL A 410 15.57 -14.69 -25.30
N MET A 411 14.73 -14.87 -26.31
CA MET A 411 13.63 -15.86 -26.31
C MET A 411 13.99 -16.99 -27.29
N ASP A 412 14.67 -18.02 -26.79
CA ASP A 412 15.23 -19.13 -27.59
C ASP A 412 14.21 -20.22 -27.97
N GLY A 413 12.94 -20.04 -27.61
CA GLY A 413 11.86 -21.01 -27.82
C GLY A 413 11.59 -21.92 -26.62
N ARG A 414 12.45 -21.93 -25.59
CA ARG A 414 12.25 -22.72 -24.38
C ARG A 414 11.34 -21.99 -23.41
N LEU A 415 10.18 -22.57 -23.15
CA LEU A 415 9.23 -22.03 -22.17
C LEU A 415 9.53 -22.58 -20.78
N GLN A 416 9.77 -21.69 -19.81
CA GLN A 416 9.91 -22.00 -18.40
C GLN A 416 8.56 -22.44 -17.82
N ALA A 417 8.48 -23.71 -17.42
CA ALA A 417 7.30 -24.26 -16.75
C ALA A 417 7.37 -24.11 -15.21
N GLN A 418 8.57 -23.98 -14.65
CA GLN A 418 8.83 -24.00 -13.20
C GLN A 418 9.88 -22.93 -12.80
N GLY A 419 9.98 -22.64 -11.50
CA GLY A 419 11.03 -21.76 -10.96
C GLY A 419 10.76 -20.25 -11.06
N ILE A 420 9.56 -19.83 -11.46
CA ILE A 420 9.20 -18.41 -11.56
C ILE A 420 9.00 -17.83 -10.16
N THR A 421 9.97 -17.04 -9.68
CA THR A 421 9.91 -16.41 -8.35
C THR A 421 9.31 -15.01 -8.42
N LYS A 422 8.88 -14.48 -7.27
CA LYS A 422 8.46 -13.06 -7.15
C LYS A 422 9.58 -12.10 -7.58
N ASP A 423 10.84 -12.48 -7.40
CA ASP A 423 11.99 -11.66 -7.75
C ASP A 423 12.23 -11.64 -9.25
N LEU A 424 12.09 -12.78 -9.94
CA LEU A 424 12.08 -12.83 -11.41
C LEU A 424 10.99 -11.93 -11.98
N ILE A 425 9.76 -11.97 -11.44
CA ILE A 425 8.65 -11.13 -11.91
C ILE A 425 8.97 -9.64 -11.71
N LYS A 426 9.56 -9.25 -10.57
CA LYS A 426 10.00 -7.85 -10.35
C LYS A 426 11.09 -7.45 -11.34
N GLN A 427 12.06 -8.32 -11.57
CA GLN A 427 13.15 -8.12 -12.53
C GLN A 427 12.60 -7.88 -13.94
N LYS A 428 11.75 -8.77 -14.46
CA LYS A 428 11.17 -8.64 -15.82
C LYS A 428 10.24 -7.44 -15.93
N LEU A 429 9.50 -7.09 -14.87
CA LEU A 429 8.70 -5.87 -14.88
C LEU A 429 9.56 -4.61 -14.92
N SER A 430 10.74 -4.63 -14.29
CA SER A 430 11.68 -3.50 -14.36
C SER A 430 12.19 -3.24 -15.78
N TRP A 431 12.26 -4.28 -16.63
CA TRP A 431 12.63 -4.15 -18.04
C TRP A 431 11.58 -3.36 -18.83
N ILE A 432 10.30 -3.64 -18.55
CA ILE A 432 9.17 -2.92 -19.16
C ILE A 432 9.17 -1.45 -18.73
N THR A 433 9.22 -1.18 -17.43
CA THR A 433 9.14 0.19 -16.90
C THR A 433 10.38 1.03 -17.22
N THR A 434 11.54 0.40 -17.39
CA THR A 434 12.76 1.11 -17.85
C THR A 434 12.71 1.40 -19.35
N SER A 435 12.07 0.53 -20.15
CA SER A 435 11.87 0.79 -21.58
C SER A 435 10.90 1.94 -21.83
N ASN A 436 9.84 2.04 -21.02
CA ASN A 436 8.94 3.18 -21.01
C ASN A 436 8.26 3.32 -19.63
N PRO A 437 8.50 4.40 -18.88
CA PRO A 437 7.94 4.60 -17.53
C PRO A 437 6.42 4.67 -17.45
N ALA A 438 5.74 4.97 -18.57
CA ALA A 438 4.29 4.97 -18.64
C ALA A 438 3.69 3.55 -18.66
N LEU A 439 4.50 2.52 -18.95
CA LEU A 439 4.08 1.12 -18.98
C LEU A 439 4.11 0.51 -17.57
N ASN A 440 3.13 0.91 -16.75
CA ASN A 440 3.01 0.47 -15.36
C ASN A 440 1.63 -0.15 -15.12
N PRO A 441 1.54 -1.49 -15.00
CA PRO A 441 0.26 -2.18 -14.91
C PRO A 441 -0.44 -1.91 -13.57
N SER A 442 -1.76 -2.04 -13.57
CA SER A 442 -2.55 -1.93 -12.35
C SER A 442 -2.22 -3.04 -11.35
N ARG A 443 -2.49 -2.81 -10.06
CA ARG A 443 -2.34 -3.83 -9.02
C ARG A 443 -3.17 -5.09 -9.34
N ALA A 444 -4.36 -4.90 -9.89
CA ALA A 444 -5.25 -6.00 -10.28
C ALA A 444 -4.64 -6.84 -11.42
N THR A 445 -4.07 -6.20 -12.44
CA THR A 445 -3.37 -6.88 -13.54
C THR A 445 -2.16 -7.66 -13.04
N LEU A 446 -1.33 -7.06 -12.17
CA LEU A 446 -0.19 -7.77 -11.56
C LEU A 446 -0.63 -8.97 -10.72
N GLN A 447 -1.72 -8.85 -9.95
CA GLN A 447 -2.29 -9.96 -9.19
C GLN A 447 -2.79 -11.08 -10.11
N ALA A 448 -3.38 -10.75 -11.26
CA ALA A 448 -3.82 -11.73 -12.24
C ALA A 448 -2.64 -12.49 -12.85
N VAL A 449 -1.57 -11.78 -13.27
CA VAL A 449 -0.34 -12.40 -13.80
C VAL A 449 0.31 -13.30 -12.75
N ASN A 450 0.49 -12.81 -11.52
CA ASN A 450 1.09 -13.59 -10.43
C ASN A 450 0.30 -14.88 -10.16
N ALA A 451 -1.03 -14.80 -10.12
CA ALA A 451 -1.88 -15.97 -9.88
C ALA A 451 -1.64 -17.07 -10.93
N VAL A 452 -1.51 -16.70 -12.20
CA VAL A 452 -1.27 -17.66 -13.29
C VAL A 452 0.15 -18.20 -13.25
N LEU A 453 1.17 -17.34 -13.09
CA LEU A 453 2.56 -17.78 -13.08
C LEU A 453 2.90 -18.68 -11.88
N PHE A 454 2.23 -18.50 -10.74
CA PHE A 454 2.40 -19.38 -9.58
C PHE A 454 1.56 -20.66 -9.67
N ALA A 455 0.33 -20.61 -10.19
CA ALA A 455 -0.51 -21.81 -10.35
C ALA A 455 0.09 -22.85 -11.32
N ARG A 456 0.92 -22.42 -12.28
CA ARG A 456 1.64 -23.34 -13.19
C ARG A 456 2.72 -24.16 -12.49
N GLN A 457 3.19 -23.74 -11.31
CA GLN A 457 4.20 -24.47 -10.54
C GLN A 457 3.58 -25.62 -9.73
N THR A 458 2.27 -25.57 -9.46
CA THR A 458 1.57 -26.60 -8.68
C THR A 458 1.01 -27.75 -9.52
N LEU A 459 1.14 -27.69 -10.86
CA LEU A 459 0.71 -28.74 -11.77
C LEU A 459 1.85 -29.73 -12.02
N ASN A 460 1.99 -30.71 -11.14
CA ASN A 460 2.64 -31.98 -11.45
C ASN A 460 1.57 -33.09 -11.40
N PRO A 461 1.56 -34.06 -12.33
CA PRO A 461 0.73 -35.25 -12.24
C PRO A 461 1.34 -36.19 -11.19
N THR A 462 0.66 -36.34 -10.06
CA THR A 462 0.95 -37.44 -9.13
C THR A 462 0.64 -38.76 -9.85
N PRO A 463 1.52 -39.79 -9.81
CA PRO A 463 1.17 -41.10 -10.36
C PRO A 463 -0.08 -41.61 -9.65
N LEU A 464 -1.00 -42.19 -10.44
CA LEU A 464 -2.19 -42.88 -9.95
C LEU A 464 -1.75 -43.97 -8.95
N VAL A 465 -1.86 -43.67 -7.66
CA VAL A 465 -1.86 -44.68 -6.61
C VAL A 465 -3.32 -44.92 -6.26
N HIS A 466 -3.70 -46.18 -6.43
CA HIS A 466 -5.01 -46.76 -6.22
C HIS A 466 -5.80 -46.16 -5.05
N SER A 467 -7.06 -45.85 -5.33
CA SER A 467 -8.11 -45.67 -4.32
C SER A 467 -8.15 -46.88 -3.37
N PRO A 468 -8.18 -46.68 -2.05
CA PRO A 468 -8.80 -47.64 -1.16
C PRO A 468 -10.30 -47.30 -1.01
N GLU A 469 -11.12 -48.34 -1.16
CA GLU A 469 -12.49 -48.43 -0.68
C GLU A 469 -12.60 -48.12 0.84
N PRO A 470 -13.81 -47.85 1.33
CA PRO A 470 -14.03 -47.29 2.66
C PRO A 470 -13.89 -48.35 3.75
N ALA A 471 -12.81 -48.27 4.54
CA ALA A 471 -12.67 -49.04 5.77
C ALA A 471 -13.11 -48.19 6.97
N THR A 472 -14.26 -48.55 7.51
CA THR A 472 -14.60 -48.72 8.93
C THR A 472 -13.87 -47.85 9.97
N HIS A 473 -14.69 -47.12 10.74
CA HIS A 473 -14.40 -46.52 12.04
C HIS A 473 -13.34 -47.24 12.86
N ASP A 474 -12.31 -46.50 13.27
CA ASP A 474 -11.45 -46.86 14.40
C ASP A 474 -11.32 -45.64 15.33
N PRO A 475 -11.70 -45.74 16.62
CA PRO A 475 -11.78 -44.60 17.52
C PRO A 475 -10.51 -44.47 18.37
N THR A 476 -9.38 -44.04 17.81
CA THR A 476 -8.22 -43.64 18.62
C THR A 476 -7.32 -42.63 17.89
N CYS A 477 -7.78 -41.38 17.81
CA CYS A 477 -6.87 -40.24 17.60
C CYS A 477 -7.03 -39.32 18.83
N PRO A 478 -5.95 -38.96 19.56
CA PRO A 478 -6.07 -37.97 20.62
C PRO A 478 -6.55 -36.64 20.00
N PRO A 479 -7.48 -35.92 20.66
CA PRO A 479 -7.99 -34.66 20.14
C PRO A 479 -6.85 -33.65 19.99
N ARG A 480 -6.77 -33.01 18.82
CA ARG A 480 -5.80 -31.94 18.53
C ARG A 480 -5.86 -30.88 19.64
N GLN A 481 -4.80 -30.75 20.45
CA GLN A 481 -4.72 -29.69 21.44
C GLN A 481 -4.63 -28.33 20.75
N LEU A 482 -5.63 -27.47 20.97
CA LEU A 482 -5.65 -26.10 20.45
C LEU A 482 -4.56 -25.25 21.13
N SER A 483 -3.87 -24.40 20.39
CA SER A 483 -3.01 -23.35 20.95
C SER A 483 -3.82 -22.33 21.77
N ILE A 484 -3.16 -21.58 22.66
CA ILE A 484 -3.85 -20.54 23.46
C ILE A 484 -4.57 -19.51 22.58
N PRO A 485 -3.96 -18.98 21.49
CA PRO A 485 -4.65 -18.08 20.56
C PRO A 485 -5.89 -18.72 19.91
N GLU A 486 -5.85 -20.00 19.55
CA GLU A 486 -7.01 -20.73 19.01
C GLU A 486 -8.15 -20.83 20.03
N ARG A 487 -7.84 -21.08 21.32
CA ARG A 487 -8.84 -21.12 22.39
C ARG A 487 -9.49 -19.76 22.59
N ILE A 488 -8.68 -18.70 22.70
CA ILE A 488 -9.19 -17.33 22.83
C ILE A 488 -10.07 -16.97 21.63
N PHE A 489 -9.61 -17.24 20.41
CA PHE A 489 -10.36 -16.96 19.19
C PHE A 489 -11.69 -17.72 19.15
N THR A 490 -11.71 -18.98 19.61
CA THR A 490 -12.92 -19.79 19.73
C THR A 490 -13.89 -19.24 20.79
N VAL A 491 -13.39 -18.82 21.95
CA VAL A 491 -14.22 -18.29 23.04
C VAL A 491 -14.80 -16.91 22.71
N LEU A 492 -14.09 -16.09 21.93
CA LEU A 492 -14.57 -14.79 21.45
C LEU A 492 -15.83 -14.94 20.59
N HIS A 493 -15.88 -15.97 19.72
CA HIS A 493 -17.02 -16.23 18.85
C HIS A 493 -18.35 -16.29 19.63
N THR A 494 -19.34 -15.58 19.11
CA THR A 494 -20.58 -15.26 19.82
C THR A 494 -21.80 -15.85 19.11
N PRO A 495 -22.10 -17.16 19.28
CA PRO A 495 -23.22 -17.78 18.57
C PRO A 495 -24.60 -17.38 19.11
N SER A 496 -24.73 -16.93 20.36
CA SER A 496 -26.05 -16.65 20.98
C SER A 496 -26.12 -15.59 22.08
N GLN A 497 -25.01 -15.19 22.73
CA GLN A 497 -25.04 -14.18 23.82
C GLN A 497 -23.96 -13.09 23.66
N PRO A 498 -24.32 -11.81 23.47
CA PRO A 498 -23.35 -10.73 23.30
C PRO A 498 -22.53 -10.47 24.57
N TRP A 499 -21.29 -10.00 24.38
CA TRP A 499 -20.44 -9.52 25.47
C TRP A 499 -20.99 -8.21 26.02
N THR A 500 -21.14 -8.11 27.34
CA THR A 500 -21.38 -6.80 27.98
C THR A 500 -20.03 -6.14 28.22
N PHE A 501 -19.89 -4.87 27.86
CA PHE A 501 -18.64 -4.15 28.06
C PHE A 501 -18.81 -2.80 28.75
N THR A 502 -17.77 -2.42 29.47
CA THR A 502 -17.60 -1.07 30.02
C THR A 502 -16.23 -0.54 29.58
N ARG A 503 -16.20 0.65 28.98
CA ARG A 503 -14.99 1.37 28.57
C ARG A 503 -14.85 2.64 29.37
N THR A 504 -13.70 2.85 29.98
CA THR A 504 -13.29 4.14 30.54
C THR A 504 -12.37 4.82 29.54
N LEU A 505 -12.65 6.08 29.21
CA LEU A 505 -11.81 6.94 28.37
C LEU A 505 -11.31 8.11 29.20
N SER A 506 -9.99 8.29 29.26
CA SER A 506 -9.34 9.35 30.04
C SER A 506 -8.37 10.10 29.14
N SER A 507 -8.73 11.33 28.78
CA SER A 507 -7.90 12.24 28.00
C SER A 507 -7.25 13.30 28.88
N VAL A 508 -5.97 13.58 28.61
CA VAL A 508 -5.21 14.68 29.24
C VAL A 508 -5.50 16.01 28.54
N LEU A 509 -5.88 15.97 27.26
CA LEU A 509 -6.20 17.15 26.47
C LEU A 509 -7.61 17.70 26.85
N PRO A 510 -7.74 18.98 27.25
CA PRO A 510 -9.03 19.58 27.64
C PRO A 510 -10.07 19.60 26.52
N THR A 511 -9.63 19.56 25.26
CA THR A 511 -10.47 19.56 24.06
C THR A 511 -11.05 18.19 23.70
N HIS A 512 -10.65 17.13 24.42
CA HIS A 512 -11.06 15.75 24.14
C HIS A 512 -11.89 15.19 25.30
N PRO A 513 -13.01 14.52 25.02
CA PRO A 513 -13.93 14.07 26.06
C PRO A 513 -13.36 12.91 26.90
N SER A 514 -13.41 13.05 28.22
CA SER A 514 -13.25 11.94 29.17
C SER A 514 -14.63 11.45 29.63
N GLY A 515 -14.78 10.14 29.82
CA GLY A 515 -16.09 9.56 30.16
C GLY A 515 -16.11 8.04 30.17
N ARG A 516 -17.31 7.48 30.31
CA ARG A 516 -17.55 6.03 30.36
C ARG A 516 -18.51 5.60 29.25
N VAL A 517 -18.17 4.53 28.53
CA VAL A 517 -19.07 3.84 27.60
C VAL A 517 -19.55 2.55 28.25
N THR A 518 -20.84 2.26 28.13
CA THR A 518 -21.40 0.93 28.43
C THR A 518 -22.20 0.43 27.24
N GLY A 519 -22.08 -0.86 26.92
CA GLY A 519 -22.74 -1.41 25.75
C GLY A 519 -22.57 -2.91 25.59
N THR A 520 -22.93 -3.40 24.41
CA THR A 520 -22.80 -4.81 24.03
C THR A 520 -21.90 -4.97 22.80
N ALA A 521 -21.22 -6.11 22.71
CA ALA A 521 -20.37 -6.44 21.58
C ALA A 521 -20.56 -7.90 21.11
N THR A 522 -20.43 -8.13 19.80
CA THR A 522 -20.55 -9.45 19.18
C THR A 522 -19.32 -9.76 18.32
N PHE A 523 -18.97 -11.04 18.24
CA PHE A 523 -17.99 -11.58 17.31
C PHE A 523 -18.65 -12.64 16.43
N THR A 524 -18.85 -12.33 15.15
CA THR A 524 -19.55 -13.21 14.21
C THR A 524 -18.59 -13.76 13.15
N PRO A 525 -18.68 -15.03 12.73
CA PRO A 525 -17.84 -15.57 11.68
C PRO A 525 -18.06 -14.83 10.38
N CYS A 526 -16.97 -14.53 9.67
CA CYS A 526 -17.03 -13.92 8.35
C CYS A 526 -16.09 -14.64 7.37
N ALA A 527 -16.24 -14.36 6.08
CA ALA A 527 -15.47 -15.04 5.02
C ALA A 527 -13.96 -14.92 5.30
N PRO A 528 -13.20 -16.02 5.16
CA PRO A 528 -11.77 -16.02 5.46
C PRO A 528 -11.02 -15.02 4.58
N GLY A 529 -10.03 -14.33 5.17
CA GLY A 529 -9.23 -13.31 4.46
C GLY A 529 -8.39 -13.88 3.31
N ALA A 530 -7.59 -13.03 2.65
CA ALA A 530 -6.82 -13.35 1.43
C ALA A 530 -5.84 -14.57 1.51
N GLN A 531 -5.72 -15.21 2.68
CA GLN A 531 -4.89 -16.40 2.92
C GLN A 531 -5.68 -17.62 3.47
N GLY A 532 -7.02 -17.56 3.56
CA GLY A 532 -7.82 -18.66 4.12
C GLY A 532 -7.89 -18.71 5.66
N ALA A 533 -7.33 -17.72 6.35
CA ALA A 533 -7.31 -17.63 7.81
C ALA A 533 -8.73 -17.44 8.40
N PRO A 534 -9.08 -18.11 9.52
CA PRO A 534 -10.34 -17.88 10.23
C PRO A 534 -10.51 -16.40 10.64
N ALA A 535 -11.72 -15.87 10.43
CA ALA A 535 -12.03 -14.45 10.63
C ALA A 535 -13.31 -14.24 11.47
N LEU A 536 -13.25 -13.29 12.41
CA LEU A 536 -14.39 -12.84 13.21
C LEU A 536 -14.62 -11.33 12.99
N LEU A 537 -15.85 -10.95 12.62
CA LEU A 537 -16.31 -9.57 12.62
C LEU A 537 -16.73 -9.18 14.03
N TYR A 538 -15.95 -8.28 14.62
CA TYR A 538 -16.29 -7.59 15.86
C TYR A 538 -17.21 -6.41 15.58
N ALA A 539 -18.31 -6.30 16.30
CA ALA A 539 -19.20 -5.13 16.28
C ALA A 539 -19.62 -4.77 17.71
N GLU A 540 -19.48 -3.51 18.10
CA GLU A 540 -20.00 -2.98 19.37
C GLU A 540 -21.02 -1.87 19.15
N GLN A 541 -21.95 -1.77 20.10
CA GLN A 541 -22.88 -0.66 20.24
C GLN A 541 -23.07 -0.32 21.73
N GLY A 542 -23.20 0.96 22.05
CA GLY A 542 -23.36 1.40 23.44
C GLY A 542 -23.67 2.88 23.57
N GLU A 543 -23.64 3.35 24.82
CA GLU A 543 -23.86 4.75 25.18
C GLU A 543 -22.61 5.30 25.87
N PHE A 544 -22.10 6.43 25.39
CA PHE A 544 -20.98 7.17 25.97
C PHE A 544 -21.50 8.32 26.84
N THR A 545 -21.19 8.27 28.13
CA THR A 545 -21.53 9.29 29.13
C THR A 545 -20.29 10.11 29.47
N LEU A 546 -20.35 11.42 29.23
CA LEU A 546 -19.31 12.38 29.59
C LEU A 546 -19.35 12.72 31.08
N ALA A 547 -18.24 13.25 31.61
CA ALA A 547 -18.16 13.72 32.99
C ALA A 547 -19.20 14.82 33.35
N ASN A 548 -19.69 15.57 32.35
CA ASN A 548 -20.73 16.60 32.52
C ASN A 548 -22.16 16.05 32.37
N GLY A 549 -22.35 14.73 32.27
CA GLY A 549 -23.66 14.07 32.21
C GLY A 549 -24.27 13.93 30.81
N MET A 550 -23.64 14.46 29.75
CA MET A 550 -24.13 14.28 28.37
C MET A 550 -23.92 12.85 27.88
N LYS A 551 -24.88 12.33 27.10
CA LYS A 551 -24.92 10.95 26.59
C LYS A 551 -25.00 10.90 25.06
N PHE A 552 -24.24 10.00 24.43
CA PHE A 552 -24.21 9.80 22.97
C PHE A 552 -24.16 8.32 22.61
N GLY A 553 -24.88 7.91 21.56
CA GLY A 553 -24.74 6.55 21.01
C GLY A 553 -23.37 6.35 20.36
N VAL A 554 -22.76 5.19 20.57
CA VAL A 554 -21.49 4.81 19.94
C VAL A 554 -21.61 3.45 19.27
N GLN A 555 -20.97 3.32 18.11
CA GLN A 555 -20.85 2.06 17.37
C GLN A 555 -19.45 1.93 16.80
N ARG A 556 -18.92 0.71 16.71
CA ARG A 556 -17.60 0.44 16.15
C ARG A 556 -17.50 -1.00 15.63
N ARG A 557 -16.70 -1.20 14.59
CA ARG A 557 -16.47 -2.51 13.96
C ARG A 557 -15.00 -2.76 13.66
N TYR A 558 -14.55 -4.00 13.80
CA TYR A 558 -13.19 -4.48 13.44
C TYR A 558 -13.24 -5.92 12.92
N VAL A 559 -12.17 -6.37 12.27
CA VAL A 559 -12.02 -7.78 11.88
C VAL A 559 -10.85 -8.40 12.64
N TYR A 560 -11.08 -9.53 13.30
CA TYR A 560 -10.08 -10.32 14.01
C TYR A 560 -9.72 -11.53 13.13
N LEU A 561 -8.42 -11.74 12.87
CA LEU A 561 -7.91 -12.88 12.11
C LEU A 561 -7.02 -13.75 13.00
N LEU A 562 -7.06 -15.07 12.75
CA LEU A 562 -6.15 -16.04 13.36
C LEU A 562 -5.12 -16.51 12.31
N GLU A 563 -3.89 -16.03 12.40
CA GLU A 563 -2.83 -16.25 11.41
C GLU A 563 -1.79 -17.30 11.87
N GLU A 564 -1.12 -17.94 10.92
CA GLU A 564 -0.02 -18.88 11.18
C GLU A 564 1.34 -18.17 11.08
N GLY A 565 2.18 -18.33 12.09
CA GLY A 565 3.54 -17.81 12.12
C GLY A 565 4.46 -18.59 11.19
N ASN A 566 4.93 -17.93 10.13
CA ASN A 566 6.10 -18.38 9.40
C ASN A 566 7.34 -18.15 10.28
N GLY A 567 7.98 -19.23 10.74
CA GLY A 567 9.26 -19.17 11.46
C GLY A 567 10.35 -18.47 10.64
N ARG A 568 10.49 -17.16 10.83
CA ARG A 568 11.71 -16.40 10.56
C ARG A 568 12.16 -15.86 11.90
N GLY A 569 13.22 -16.45 12.45
CA GLY A 569 13.85 -15.99 13.68
C GLY A 569 14.38 -14.57 13.49
N ASP A 570 13.74 -13.63 14.18
CA ASP A 570 14.32 -12.32 14.52
C ASP A 570 14.65 -12.38 16.03
N GLU A 571 15.74 -13.06 16.39
CA GLU A 571 16.39 -12.81 17.68
C GLU A 571 17.32 -11.60 17.52
N LYS A 572 16.82 -10.43 17.88
CA LYS A 572 17.66 -9.30 18.31
C LYS A 572 17.60 -9.25 19.83
N SER A 573 18.65 -9.71 20.48
CA SER A 573 18.91 -9.39 21.88
C SER A 573 19.24 -7.90 21.99
N GLU A 574 18.37 -7.16 22.67
CA GLU A 574 18.68 -5.87 23.27
C GLU A 574 19.47 -6.14 24.55
N THR A 575 20.73 -5.70 24.61
CA THR A 575 21.45 -5.52 25.87
C THR A 575 21.81 -4.04 26.00
N GLU A 576 21.33 -3.44 27.08
CA GLU A 576 21.67 -2.09 27.53
C GLU A 576 23.17 -1.97 27.85
N PRO A 577 23.81 -0.81 27.66
CA PRO A 577 25.19 -0.60 28.09
C PRO A 577 25.23 -0.04 29.51
N GLU A 578 25.81 -0.81 30.44
CA GLU A 578 26.36 -0.29 31.69
C GLU A 578 27.71 0.42 31.43
N LYS A 579 27.97 1.44 32.26
CA LYS A 579 29.21 2.22 32.32
C LYS A 579 30.30 1.41 33.02
N GLU A 580 31.56 1.49 32.56
CA GLU A 580 32.71 2.05 33.31
C GLU A 580 34.09 1.73 32.68
N GLU A 581 35.10 2.40 33.24
CA GLU A 581 36.45 2.75 32.81
C GLU A 581 37.49 1.66 32.47
N LYS A 582 38.42 2.07 31.58
CA LYS A 582 39.88 1.83 31.47
C LYS A 582 40.52 0.56 32.09
N GLY A 583 41.21 -0.20 31.23
CA GLY A 583 42.39 -1.02 31.58
C GLY A 583 42.84 -1.93 30.41
N ASN A 584 44.15 -1.96 30.11
CA ASN A 584 44.82 -2.66 28.99
C ASN A 584 45.63 -3.90 29.53
N PRO A 585 46.39 -4.70 28.74
CA PRO A 585 46.02 -5.90 27.96
C PRO A 585 46.82 -7.20 28.31
N GLN A 586 46.69 -8.24 27.45
CA GLN A 586 47.33 -9.59 27.37
C GLN A 586 46.38 -10.72 27.85
N GLU A 587 46.13 -11.83 27.15
CA GLU A 587 47.07 -12.80 26.53
C GLU A 587 46.33 -13.74 25.51
N GLN A 588 47.10 -14.51 24.72
CA GLN A 588 46.70 -15.40 23.61
C GLN A 588 45.99 -16.71 24.03
N THR A 589 45.09 -17.25 23.21
CA THR A 589 45.01 -18.68 22.78
C THR A 589 43.95 -18.91 21.67
N THR A 590 44.21 -19.86 20.76
CA THR A 590 43.42 -20.26 19.57
C THR A 590 42.65 -21.60 19.80
N PRO A 591 41.97 -22.24 18.81
CA PRO A 591 40.52 -22.16 18.55
C PRO A 591 39.76 -23.50 18.66
N THR A 592 38.44 -23.49 18.85
CA THR A 592 37.56 -24.68 18.67
C THR A 592 36.33 -24.35 17.82
N ALA A 593 36.03 -25.24 16.87
CA ALA A 593 35.02 -25.10 15.83
C ALA A 593 33.57 -25.22 16.36
N PRO A 594 32.58 -24.53 15.75
CA PRO A 594 31.17 -24.76 16.08
C PRO A 594 30.51 -25.77 15.13
N THR A 595 29.94 -26.80 15.73
CA THR A 595 28.97 -27.73 15.18
C THR A 595 27.63 -27.03 14.88
N SER A 596 27.05 -27.34 13.72
CA SER A 596 25.70 -26.96 13.29
C SER A 596 24.61 -27.54 14.21
N PRO A 597 23.46 -26.85 14.34
CA PRO A 597 22.20 -27.59 14.43
C PRO A 597 21.15 -27.07 13.44
N PHE A 598 20.74 -27.94 12.52
CA PHE A 598 19.42 -27.85 11.88
C PHE A 598 18.32 -28.16 12.93
N PRO A 599 17.15 -27.49 12.89
CA PRO A 599 16.02 -27.86 13.75
C PRO A 599 15.30 -29.11 13.21
N PRO A 600 14.66 -29.92 14.09
CA PRO A 600 13.96 -31.14 13.70
C PRO A 600 12.65 -30.86 12.94
N PRO A 601 12.22 -31.76 12.04
CA PRO A 601 10.99 -31.60 11.27
C PRO A 601 9.79 -32.05 12.12
N ASN A 602 9.14 -31.10 12.82
CA ASN A 602 7.74 -31.14 13.33
C ASN A 602 7.54 -30.22 14.56
N ALA A 603 8.01 -28.97 14.50
CA ALA A 603 7.55 -27.96 15.46
C ALA A 603 6.17 -27.44 15.02
N PRO A 604 5.15 -27.41 15.90
CA PRO A 604 3.83 -26.85 15.55
C PRO A 604 3.95 -25.37 15.18
N SER A 605 3.31 -24.95 14.08
CA SER A 605 3.29 -23.55 13.65
C SER A 605 2.66 -22.67 14.73
N GLN A 606 3.41 -21.65 15.19
CA GLN A 606 2.95 -20.73 16.23
C GLN A 606 1.87 -19.81 15.64
N LYS A 607 0.64 -19.87 16.14
CA LYS A 607 -0.47 -19.00 15.70
C LYS A 607 -0.53 -17.70 16.51
N PHE A 608 -1.09 -16.65 15.94
CA PHE A 608 -1.32 -15.36 16.61
C PHE A 608 -2.59 -14.66 16.08
N ILE A 609 -3.07 -13.65 16.81
CA ILE A 609 -4.30 -12.91 16.47
C ILE A 609 -3.93 -11.51 15.97
N THR A 610 -4.46 -11.12 14.81
CA THR A 610 -4.34 -9.76 14.25
C THR A 610 -5.70 -9.08 14.20
N ILE A 611 -5.71 -7.76 14.42
CA ILE A 611 -6.93 -6.92 14.39
C ILE A 611 -6.79 -5.94 13.23
N HIS A 612 -7.83 -5.85 12.40
CA HIS A 612 -7.88 -5.05 11.18
C HIS A 612 -9.04 -4.06 11.21
N PHE A 613 -8.89 -2.94 10.49
CA PHE A 613 -10.01 -2.03 10.24
C PHE A 613 -11.09 -2.70 9.39
N TYR A 614 -12.35 -2.32 9.63
CA TYR A 614 -13.50 -2.77 8.83
C TYR A 614 -13.92 -1.66 7.86
N ASN A 615 -13.99 -1.96 6.55
CA ASN A 615 -14.39 -1.02 5.50
C ASN A 615 -15.86 -1.27 5.07
N ASP A 616 -16.77 -0.31 5.33
CA ASP A 616 -18.16 -0.35 4.86
C ASP A 616 -18.30 0.37 3.51
N ASP A 617 -18.16 -0.35 2.39
CA ASP A 617 -18.42 0.21 1.06
C ASP A 617 -19.88 0.02 0.65
N ALA A 618 -20.77 0.77 1.33
CA ALA A 618 -22.09 1.13 0.83
C ALA A 618 -22.53 2.52 1.35
N ALA A 619 -21.59 3.46 1.54
CA ALA A 619 -21.81 4.91 1.58
C ALA A 619 -20.52 5.63 2.01
N ASN A 620 -19.45 5.64 1.20
CA ASN A 620 -18.46 6.73 1.27
C ASN A 620 -17.44 6.72 0.12
N THR A 621 -17.83 7.25 -1.04
CA THR A 621 -16.88 8.02 -1.86
C THR A 621 -16.68 9.38 -1.20
N ASN A 622 -15.82 9.45 -0.18
CA ASN A 622 -15.12 10.66 0.25
C ASN A 622 -14.16 10.30 1.40
N THR A 623 -12.86 10.40 1.14
CA THR A 623 -11.85 10.35 2.19
C THR A 623 -11.77 11.72 2.86
N ASN A 624 -12.22 11.81 4.10
CA ASN A 624 -11.62 12.75 5.05
C ASN A 624 -11.74 12.21 6.47
N THR A 625 -10.59 12.17 7.14
CA THR A 625 -10.46 12.03 8.58
C THR A 625 -11.25 13.13 9.27
N ASN A 626 -12.28 12.78 10.04
CA ASN A 626 -12.58 13.47 11.30
C ASN A 626 -13.46 12.57 12.19
N THR A 627 -12.92 12.28 13.37
CA THR A 627 -13.66 11.87 14.55
C THR A 627 -14.69 12.95 14.93
N ASN A 628 -15.85 12.50 15.43
CA ASN A 628 -16.93 13.26 16.06
C ASN A 628 -17.75 14.20 15.16
N SER A 629 -18.86 13.70 14.61
CA SER A 629 -20.20 14.21 14.91
C SER A 629 -21.27 13.39 14.15
N ALA A 630 -22.24 12.83 14.87
CA ALA A 630 -23.55 12.52 14.30
C ALA A 630 -24.59 12.55 15.43
N ILE A 631 -25.42 13.60 15.44
CA ILE A 631 -26.68 13.66 16.16
C ILE A 631 -27.81 13.83 15.13
N ASN A 632 -28.92 13.17 15.44
CA ASN A 632 -30.28 13.24 14.91
C ASN A 632 -30.59 12.57 13.56
N LYS A 633 -31.03 11.31 13.63
CA LYS A 633 -32.27 10.86 12.96
C LYS A 633 -33.07 9.91 13.86
N SER A 634 -34.39 10.07 13.76
CA SER A 634 -35.47 9.55 14.59
C SER A 634 -35.73 8.04 14.47
N HIS A 635 -36.38 7.52 15.52
CA HIS A 635 -36.76 6.13 15.81
C HIS A 635 -37.45 5.34 14.68
N THR A 636 -36.91 4.15 14.39
CA THR A 636 -37.66 2.88 14.21
C THR A 636 -36.66 1.71 14.28
N PRO A 637 -36.98 0.57 14.92
CA PRO A 637 -36.02 -0.52 15.11
C PRO A 637 -35.98 -1.43 13.88
N PRO A 638 -34.81 -1.79 13.31
CA PRO A 638 -34.74 -2.87 12.35
C PRO A 638 -34.33 -4.18 13.03
N HIS A 639 -35.00 -5.25 12.57
CA HIS A 639 -34.75 -6.66 12.83
C HIS A 639 -33.27 -7.08 12.79
N ASN A 640 -32.96 -8.14 13.54
CA ASN A 640 -31.69 -8.90 13.55
C ASN A 640 -31.02 -8.96 12.16
N PRO A 641 -29.78 -8.44 11.98
CA PRO A 641 -29.10 -8.54 10.69
C PRO A 641 -28.57 -9.97 10.47
N ALA A 642 -28.86 -10.51 9.30
CA ALA A 642 -28.28 -11.73 8.76
C ALA A 642 -26.73 -11.62 8.64
N PRO A 643 -25.98 -12.75 8.63
CA PRO A 643 -24.52 -12.74 8.52
C PRO A 643 -24.04 -11.99 7.27
N VAL A 644 -23.12 -11.03 7.46
CA VAL A 644 -22.52 -10.21 6.39
C VAL A 644 -21.58 -11.08 5.55
N GLN A 645 -21.93 -11.33 4.28
CA GLN A 645 -21.25 -12.31 3.43
C GLN A 645 -19.90 -11.88 2.82
N ASN A 646 -19.35 -10.70 3.12
CA ASN A 646 -17.99 -10.33 2.69
C ASN A 646 -17.51 -9.02 3.33
N PRO A 647 -16.93 -9.02 4.55
CA PRO A 647 -16.32 -7.80 5.10
C PRO A 647 -15.03 -7.48 4.35
N GLN A 648 -14.89 -6.24 3.83
CA GLN A 648 -13.61 -5.79 3.30
C GLN A 648 -12.63 -5.51 4.45
N ILE A 649 -11.64 -6.39 4.59
CA ILE A 649 -10.59 -6.30 5.61
C ILE A 649 -9.62 -5.18 5.24
N GLY A 650 -9.55 -4.14 6.07
CA GLY A 650 -8.62 -3.03 5.95
C GLY A 650 -7.20 -3.36 6.44
N ASP A 651 -6.35 -2.33 6.54
CA ASP A 651 -4.99 -2.47 7.04
C ASP A 651 -4.95 -3.02 8.48
N VAL A 652 -3.83 -3.68 8.84
CA VAL A 652 -3.60 -4.15 10.22
C VAL A 652 -3.62 -2.95 11.15
N PHE A 653 -4.52 -2.99 12.12
CA PHE A 653 -4.57 -2.01 13.21
C PHE A 653 -3.58 -2.39 14.30
N VAL A 654 -3.62 -3.64 14.78
CA VAL A 654 -2.69 -4.16 15.80
C VAL A 654 -2.44 -5.66 15.66
N GLU A 655 -1.20 -6.09 15.86
CA GLU A 655 -0.79 -7.50 16.00
C GLU A 655 -0.53 -7.83 17.47
N MET A 656 -1.18 -8.88 17.99
CA MET A 656 -1.00 -9.35 19.36
C MET A 656 0.27 -10.19 19.48
N ASP A 657 1.14 -9.83 20.41
CA ASP A 657 2.36 -10.58 20.76
C ASP A 657 2.04 -11.79 21.66
N THR A 658 3.05 -12.60 21.94
CA THR A 658 2.97 -13.85 22.70
C THR A 658 2.32 -13.63 24.08
N LEU A 659 1.26 -14.39 24.36
CA LEU A 659 0.59 -14.39 25.67
C LEU A 659 1.50 -14.94 26.77
N ARG A 660 1.60 -14.21 27.89
CA ARG A 660 2.36 -14.61 29.08
C ARG A 660 1.45 -14.69 30.30
N LEU A 661 1.69 -15.67 31.16
CA LEU A 661 0.99 -15.82 32.43
C LEU A 661 1.53 -14.81 33.45
N SER A 662 0.66 -14.03 34.11
CA SER A 662 1.12 -13.02 35.07
C SER A 662 1.47 -13.65 36.43
N GLY A 663 2.75 -13.98 36.68
CA GLY A 663 3.20 -14.34 38.04
C GLY A 663 4.45 -15.23 38.12
N ARG A 664 5.64 -14.60 38.20
CA ARG A 664 6.80 -15.00 39.02
C ARG A 664 7.89 -13.93 38.91
N PRO A 665 8.30 -13.24 39.98
CA PRO A 665 9.59 -12.59 40.03
C PRO A 665 10.69 -13.65 40.22
N ALA A 666 11.88 -13.41 39.66
CA ALA A 666 13.07 -14.19 39.95
C ALA A 666 13.57 -13.87 41.37
N SER A 667 13.94 -14.93 42.10
CA SER A 667 14.67 -14.99 43.39
C SER A 667 14.10 -14.30 44.64
N SER A 668 13.62 -15.10 45.63
CA SER A 668 14.24 -15.33 46.96
C SER A 668 13.20 -15.79 48.01
N SER A 669 13.48 -16.95 48.64
CA SER A 669 13.08 -17.46 49.97
C SER A 669 11.66 -17.29 50.58
N SER A 670 11.14 -18.46 51.00
CA SER A 670 10.25 -18.77 52.14
C SER A 670 8.74 -18.44 52.13
N THR A 671 7.96 -19.53 52.05
CA THR A 671 6.68 -19.87 52.73
C THR A 671 5.48 -18.91 52.71
N SER A 672 4.47 -19.30 51.91
CA SER A 672 3.06 -19.59 52.29
C SER A 672 2.05 -19.18 51.20
N SER A 673 1.16 -20.11 50.85
CA SER A 673 -0.01 -20.04 49.95
C SER A 673 0.08 -19.08 48.74
N ALA A 674 0.65 -19.55 47.63
CA ALA A 674 0.60 -18.84 46.35
C ALA A 674 -0.76 -19.11 45.66
N SER A 675 -1.62 -18.10 45.62
CA SER A 675 -2.81 -18.07 44.75
C SER A 675 -2.41 -18.27 43.29
N PRO A 676 -3.20 -18.98 42.46
CA PRO A 676 -2.90 -19.12 41.05
C PRO A 676 -2.91 -17.75 40.34
N PRO A 677 -2.10 -17.56 39.30
CA PRO A 677 -2.04 -16.28 38.58
C PRO A 677 -3.39 -15.94 37.94
N ASP A 678 -3.90 -14.73 38.22
CA ASP A 678 -5.28 -14.33 37.94
C ASP A 678 -5.63 -14.11 36.45
N HIS A 679 -4.64 -13.92 35.56
CA HIS A 679 -4.91 -13.63 34.14
C HIS A 679 -3.70 -13.85 33.20
N TRP A 680 -3.98 -13.95 31.90
CA TRP A 680 -3.00 -13.97 30.81
C TRP A 680 -2.84 -12.59 30.18
N LEU A 681 -1.61 -12.14 29.94
CA LEU A 681 -1.29 -10.81 29.39
C LEU A 681 -0.69 -10.92 27.99
N ALA A 682 -1.14 -10.06 27.08
CA ALA A 682 -0.49 -9.81 25.79
C ALA A 682 -0.24 -8.31 25.59
N ARG A 683 0.76 -7.95 24.78
CA ARG A 683 1.01 -6.58 24.31
C ARG A 683 1.05 -6.57 22.79
N ASN A 684 1.00 -5.40 22.17
CA ASN A 684 1.24 -5.30 20.74
C ASN A 684 2.71 -5.57 20.39
N LYS A 685 2.95 -6.31 19.31
CA LYS A 685 4.30 -6.76 18.90
C LYS A 685 5.26 -5.61 18.55
N ALA A 686 4.72 -4.47 18.12
CA ALA A 686 5.47 -3.23 17.93
C ALA A 686 4.57 -2.04 18.24
N GLN A 687 5.14 -0.98 18.84
CA GLN A 687 4.43 0.29 19.03
C GLN A 687 4.03 0.85 17.66
N HIS A 688 2.75 1.20 17.50
CA HIS A 688 2.21 1.63 16.21
C HIS A 688 2.13 3.16 16.16
N LEU A 689 2.81 3.78 15.19
CA LEU A 689 2.70 5.21 14.95
C LEU A 689 1.58 5.46 13.94
N CYS A 690 0.50 6.11 14.37
CA CYS A 690 -0.61 6.49 13.50
C CYS A 690 -0.80 8.01 13.54
N ALA A 691 -0.64 8.67 12.39
CA ALA A 691 -0.86 10.11 12.22
C ALA A 691 -0.12 11.02 13.22
N GLU A 692 1.13 10.67 13.57
CA GLU A 692 2.03 11.33 14.53
C GLU A 692 1.80 10.98 16.01
N ASP A 693 0.79 10.19 16.34
CA ASP A 693 0.54 9.70 17.71
C ASP A 693 1.03 8.25 17.88
N LEU A 694 1.68 7.96 18.99
CA LEU A 694 2.18 6.63 19.37
C LEU A 694 1.08 5.83 20.06
N TYR A 695 0.81 4.62 19.58
CA TYR A 695 -0.19 3.72 20.14
C TYR A 695 0.44 2.46 20.75
N THR A 696 0.07 2.16 21.99
CA THR A 696 0.32 0.88 22.64
C THR A 696 -0.99 0.21 23.01
N ALA A 697 -1.06 -1.10 22.83
CA ALA A 697 -2.21 -1.92 23.20
C ALA A 697 -1.77 -3.06 24.11
N SER A 698 -2.58 -3.38 25.12
CA SER A 698 -2.39 -4.57 25.93
C SER A 698 -3.72 -5.26 26.21
N TRP A 699 -3.68 -6.59 26.32
CA TRP A 699 -4.85 -7.41 26.59
C TRP A 699 -4.64 -8.24 27.84
N LYS A 700 -5.71 -8.42 28.61
CA LYS A 700 -5.77 -9.38 29.71
C LYS A 700 -6.92 -10.34 29.47
N PHE A 701 -6.70 -11.63 29.72
CA PHE A 701 -7.70 -12.67 29.57
C PHE A 701 -7.84 -13.48 30.87
N SER A 702 -9.07 -13.77 31.28
CA SER A 702 -9.33 -14.62 32.44
C SER A 702 -8.93 -16.08 32.17
N ALA A 703 -8.77 -16.89 33.22
CA ALA A 703 -8.50 -18.33 33.07
C ALA A 703 -9.60 -19.05 32.26
N GLY A 704 -10.86 -18.60 32.38
CA GLY A 704 -11.99 -19.09 31.60
C GLY A 704 -11.89 -18.82 30.09
N MET A 705 -11.13 -17.81 29.66
CA MET A 705 -10.86 -17.55 28.23
C MET A 705 -9.83 -18.51 27.63
N VAL A 706 -8.97 -19.10 28.46
CA VAL A 706 -7.82 -19.93 28.03
C VAL A 706 -8.06 -21.44 28.29
N GLY A 707 -9.09 -21.79 29.08
CA GLY A 707 -9.51 -23.17 29.30
C GLY A 707 -8.74 -23.91 30.38
N CYS A 708 -8.19 -23.21 31.38
CA CYS A 708 -7.51 -23.81 32.52
C CYS A 708 -8.49 -24.05 33.68
N GLY A 709 -9.32 -25.10 33.57
CA GLY A 709 -10.11 -25.69 34.66
C GLY A 709 -9.67 -27.14 34.88
N HIS A 710 -9.41 -27.52 36.13
CA HIS A 710 -8.76 -28.77 36.54
C HIS A 710 -9.36 -30.06 35.96
N GLY A 711 -8.49 -30.97 35.56
CA GLY A 711 -8.82 -32.40 35.52
C GLY A 711 -8.57 -33.03 36.89
N HIS A 712 -9.56 -33.74 37.42
CA HIS A 712 -9.31 -34.89 38.29
C HIS A 712 -10.50 -35.86 38.22
N ASP A 713 -10.22 -37.08 37.76
CA ASP A 713 -11.05 -38.27 37.87
C ASP A 713 -11.03 -38.81 39.31
N GLY A 714 -12.11 -39.47 39.73
CA GLY A 714 -12.25 -40.27 40.96
C GLY A 714 -13.17 -39.59 41.99
N GLY A 715 -14.33 -40.11 42.39
CA GLY A 715 -14.70 -41.51 42.65
C GLY A 715 -14.54 -41.78 44.15
N GLY A 716 -15.62 -41.69 44.94
CA GLY A 716 -15.62 -42.06 46.36
C GLY A 716 -16.83 -41.55 47.14
N ASP A 717 -17.67 -42.49 47.58
CA ASP A 717 -18.81 -42.35 48.48
C ASP A 717 -18.45 -41.81 49.88
N GLY A 718 -19.43 -41.21 50.59
CA GLY A 718 -19.40 -41.20 52.05
C GLY A 718 -20.00 -39.99 52.77
N ASP A 719 -21.30 -40.09 53.07
CA ASP A 719 -22.00 -39.72 54.32
C ASP A 719 -22.15 -38.26 54.78
N GLY A 720 -23.34 -37.96 55.29
CA GLY A 720 -23.83 -36.64 55.67
C GLY A 720 -23.57 -36.25 57.12
N GLY A 721 -23.44 -34.95 57.36
CA GLY A 721 -23.35 -34.37 58.71
C GLY A 721 -23.27 -32.85 58.69
N SER A 722 -24.33 -32.21 59.17
CA SER A 722 -24.58 -30.76 59.31
C SER A 722 -23.48 -29.94 60.01
N ASN A 723 -23.20 -28.72 59.53
CA ASN A 723 -23.32 -27.52 60.37
C ASN A 723 -23.39 -26.21 59.55
N ALA A 724 -24.30 -25.34 59.96
CA ALA A 724 -24.46 -23.98 59.45
C ALA A 724 -23.37 -23.06 60.03
N GLY A 725 -22.81 -22.19 59.20
CA GLY A 725 -21.83 -21.17 59.59
C GLY A 725 -21.73 -20.11 58.50
N THR A 726 -22.54 -19.07 58.64
CA THR A 726 -22.59 -17.87 57.81
C THR A 726 -21.21 -17.20 57.70
N GLY A 727 -20.60 -17.26 56.53
CA GLY A 727 -19.51 -16.40 56.09
C GLY A 727 -19.79 -16.02 54.64
N SER A 728 -20.29 -14.80 54.41
CA SER A 728 -20.57 -14.24 53.10
C SER A 728 -19.26 -14.07 52.30
N GLY A 729 -18.84 -15.15 51.66
CA GLY A 729 -17.76 -15.19 50.67
C GLY A 729 -18.23 -16.06 49.51
N VAL A 730 -19.23 -15.57 48.77
CA VAL A 730 -19.63 -16.16 47.49
C VAL A 730 -18.49 -15.86 46.51
N TRP A 731 -17.56 -16.80 46.37
CA TRP A 731 -16.66 -16.84 45.22
C TRP A 731 -17.44 -17.48 44.07
N ASP A 732 -18.16 -16.62 43.34
CA ASP A 732 -18.99 -17.05 42.22
C ASP A 732 -18.15 -17.61 41.07
N GLU A 733 -18.70 -18.69 40.53
CA GLU A 733 -18.33 -19.53 39.42
C GLU A 733 -17.79 -18.77 38.18
N GLY A 734 -16.69 -19.26 37.59
CA GLY A 734 -16.53 -19.33 36.13
C GLY A 734 -16.52 -18.05 35.27
N HIS A 735 -16.27 -16.85 35.79
CA HIS A 735 -16.40 -15.63 34.97
C HIS A 735 -15.43 -15.57 33.75
N VAL A 736 -16.01 -15.63 32.55
CA VAL A 736 -15.30 -15.42 31.28
C VAL A 736 -15.22 -13.92 30.98
N TRP A 737 -14.02 -13.35 31.08
CA TRP A 737 -13.81 -11.92 30.82
C TRP A 737 -12.48 -11.66 30.12
N TRP A 738 -12.43 -10.54 29.40
CA TRP A 738 -11.19 -10.00 28.85
C TRP A 738 -11.17 -8.48 28.92
N GLU A 739 -9.98 -7.91 28.94
CA GLU A 739 -9.75 -6.47 29.00
C GLU A 739 -8.79 -6.08 27.90
N VAL A 740 -9.03 -4.92 27.27
CA VAL A 740 -8.08 -4.28 26.36
C VAL A 740 -7.83 -2.86 26.82
N ARG A 741 -6.55 -2.49 26.88
CA ARG A 741 -6.09 -1.13 27.15
C ARG A 741 -5.38 -0.58 25.93
N TYR A 742 -5.77 0.63 25.52
CA TYR A 742 -5.06 1.45 24.54
C TYR A 742 -4.50 2.68 25.22
N ASP A 743 -3.24 2.98 24.98
CA ASP A 743 -2.63 4.27 25.34
C ASP A 743 -2.17 4.94 24.05
N ALA A 744 -2.63 6.18 23.83
CA ALA A 744 -2.28 7.01 22.69
C ALA A 744 -1.54 8.25 23.20
N LYS A 745 -0.32 8.47 22.72
CA LYS A 745 0.54 9.58 23.15
C LYS A 745 1.16 10.30 21.96
N GLY A 746 0.83 11.58 21.80
CA GLY A 746 1.34 12.42 20.72
C GLY A 746 0.76 13.83 20.74
N PRO A 747 1.17 14.68 19.78
CA PRO A 747 0.79 16.09 19.75
C PRO A 747 -0.70 16.31 19.46
N LYS A 748 -1.41 15.31 18.92
CA LYS A 748 -2.84 15.39 18.60
C LYS A 748 -3.70 14.62 19.58
N LYS A 749 -3.16 13.56 20.22
CA LYS A 749 -3.90 12.70 21.15
C LYS A 749 -3.03 12.34 22.36
N ASP A 750 -3.57 12.59 23.54
CA ASP A 750 -3.02 12.10 24.80
C ASP A 750 -4.18 11.51 25.62
N TYR A 751 -4.45 10.22 25.41
CA TYR A 751 -5.53 9.53 26.12
C TYR A 751 -5.20 8.06 26.40
N SER A 752 -5.81 7.54 27.46
CA SER A 752 -5.88 6.11 27.75
C SER A 752 -7.33 5.63 27.68
N SER A 753 -7.52 4.42 27.17
CA SER A 753 -8.82 3.76 27.12
C SER A 753 -8.71 2.34 27.61
N VAL A 754 -9.49 1.97 28.62
CA VAL A 754 -9.56 0.61 29.15
C VAL A 754 -10.96 0.09 28.93
N THR A 755 -11.10 -1.02 28.21
CA THR A 755 -12.39 -1.68 27.98
C THR A 755 -12.38 -3.08 28.58
N ARG A 756 -13.31 -3.36 29.48
CA ARG A 756 -13.54 -4.68 30.06
C ARG A 756 -14.81 -5.28 29.48
N TYR A 757 -14.68 -6.50 28.96
CA TYR A 757 -15.76 -7.32 28.41
C TYR A 757 -16.00 -8.49 29.35
N VAL A 758 -17.26 -8.73 29.67
CA VAL A 758 -17.69 -9.83 30.54
C VAL A 758 -18.79 -10.60 29.83
N ARG A 759 -18.73 -11.92 29.95
CA ARG A 759 -19.82 -12.83 29.62
C ARG A 759 -20.14 -13.60 30.90
N MET A 760 -21.38 -13.47 31.36
CA MET A 760 -21.90 -14.30 32.46
C MET A 760 -22.20 -15.69 31.93
#